data_AF-A0AAU1DZJ8-F1
#
_entry.id   AF-A0AAU1DZJ8-F1
#
_cell.length_a   1.000
_cell.length_b   1.000
_cell.length_c   1.000
_cell.angle_alpha   90.00
_cell.angle_beta   90.00
_cell.angle_gamma   90.00
#
_symmetry.space_group_name_H-M   'P 1'
#
loop_
_entity.id
_entity.type
_entity.pdbx_description
1 polymer ?
#
loop_
_entity_poly.entity_id
_entity_poly.type
_entity_poly.pdbx_seq_one_letter_code
_entity_poly.pdbx_strand_id
1 'polypeptide(L)'
;MRISRLRTHLTLLFAVLLGMAGLTAVPAATAADDPVEVHGLKGEYYTQSAPGAFDFHELKATGLDTNLDFDNLEPRLAFATGQSDDVNVRWTGRIVPEKTGAHTFSVIGDNGFRVWIDGHLAIDHWVDDWDKEQTSQPVDLTAGQAYDIKVEYFEHFGGSNLHLRWTPPGGTKGAVPQSALRLPDGYAYDGAVATTVEKDGRTLRLDFAQALTAPPAGLTDHVEAVIGGAKWPLSTAKLDPADPKSLIVGLKEPVVGNKTGTARGTADLRYDGKGGLSGKDGNVVNAFWSSGPNHSTYQLRTKWADDVGPGNALPEYPRPQLTRDNWRNLNGSWQFAAADSGDKPPVGKNLAEKILVPYPVESQLSGIERHEDRMWYRRTFTVPSDWRIGSGKHLQLNFGAVDWRAEVYVNGTRVTEHQGGYDKFSADVTAALKPGRTQELIVGVYDPTDGQGGENPPVGKQRLDPSGIWYTPSSGIWQTVWMEPVATDHVDSLKLTPDVKNSRLTVEPQGVKDGLPVSATAYAGHRKVATVTGRTGQPLTLKITDPHLWSPDDPFLYDLKVAVGADRVGSYFGMRSIAVEQVNGTPRTVLNGKPVFMMATLDQGFWPDGLHTAPTDEALAYDLKMHKEMGFNAVRKHIKVEPDRWFYWADRLGLMVWQDMPAMTAGVNPDAASRAEYEREMKQMIDEHISSPSVVMWVTFNEGWGQYDEARIADQAKSWDPTRLVNSMSGINLGVDGGTGDIIDEHGYPSPALPPNPDGKRALVSGEYGGLGLAVPGHAWSVQQSYVDVDPSTYTDDYLARLDEVHQLACKGGNGAVYTQISDVEGELNGLVTYDRKVVKPDVKRLKAAHTALIHDASQPTPAGCP
;
A
#
# COMPACT_ATOMS: atom_id res chain seq x y z
N MET A 1 -59.44 17.00 -4.37
CA MET A 1 -60.75 16.78 -5.03
C MET A 1 -60.89 17.80 -6.16
N ARG A 2 -61.08 17.34 -7.42
CA ARG A 2 -61.49 18.11 -8.63
C ARG A 2 -60.58 19.29 -9.09
N ILE A 3 -60.04 19.22 -10.33
CA ILE A 3 -60.46 19.92 -11.58
C ILE A 3 -60.06 21.42 -11.59
N SER A 4 -59.57 22.10 -12.64
CA SER A 4 -59.02 21.82 -13.99
C SER A 4 -59.43 22.99 -14.92
N ARG A 5 -58.45 23.65 -15.58
CA ARG A 5 -58.53 24.39 -16.87
C ARG A 5 -59.57 25.50 -17.09
N LEU A 6 -59.13 26.57 -17.76
CA LEU A 6 -59.87 27.14 -18.91
C LEU A 6 -58.90 27.70 -19.99
N ARG A 7 -59.40 27.89 -21.21
CA ARG A 7 -58.70 28.40 -22.42
C ARG A 7 -59.67 29.26 -23.24
N THR A 8 -59.19 30.38 -23.81
CA THR A 8 -59.50 30.96 -25.14
C THR A 8 -58.61 32.20 -25.31
N HIS A 9 -57.84 32.46 -26.37
CA HIS A 9 -58.01 32.38 -27.83
C HIS A 9 -58.92 33.45 -28.45
N LEU A 10 -58.33 34.26 -29.34
CA LEU A 10 -58.98 34.94 -30.46
C LEU A 10 -58.01 34.94 -31.67
N THR A 11 -58.55 35.14 -32.87
CA THR A 11 -57.88 35.13 -34.20
C THR A 11 -58.73 36.07 -35.11
N LEU A 12 -58.46 36.48 -36.35
CA LEU A 12 -57.78 35.90 -37.53
C LEU A 12 -57.72 37.00 -38.66
N LEU A 13 -56.89 36.81 -39.71
CA LEU A 13 -56.92 37.32 -41.13
C LEU A 13 -55.50 37.74 -41.58
N PHE A 14 -54.79 37.09 -42.53
CA PHE A 14 -54.97 36.98 -44.01
C PHE A 14 -54.94 38.34 -44.75
N ALA A 15 -54.15 38.56 -45.82
CA ALA A 15 -53.13 37.74 -46.52
C ALA A 15 -52.02 38.69 -47.12
N VAL A 16 -51.19 38.47 -48.16
CA VAL A 16 -51.16 37.64 -49.40
C VAL A 16 -49.70 37.19 -49.70
N LEU A 17 -49.46 36.38 -50.75
CA LEU A 17 -48.18 35.75 -51.11
C LEU A 17 -47.07 36.67 -51.69
N LEU A 18 -45.83 36.37 -51.28
CA LEU A 18 -44.62 36.15 -52.10
C LEU A 18 -43.55 35.50 -51.18
N GLY A 19 -42.63 34.61 -51.60
CA GLY A 19 -42.39 33.95 -52.90
C GLY A 19 -41.65 32.60 -52.69
N MET A 20 -40.89 32.10 -53.69
CA MET A 20 -40.09 30.86 -53.58
C MET A 20 -38.58 31.13 -53.47
N ALA A 21 -37.92 30.59 -52.44
CA ALA A 21 -36.55 30.08 -52.48
C ALA A 21 -36.27 29.23 -51.21
N GLY A 22 -36.10 27.92 -51.36
CA GLY A 22 -35.73 27.05 -50.25
C GLY A 22 -34.21 26.87 -50.19
N LEU A 23 -33.56 27.48 -49.19
CA LEU A 23 -32.19 27.16 -48.81
C LEU A 23 -32.18 26.69 -47.35
N THR A 24 -32.21 25.37 -47.18
CA THR A 24 -31.84 24.75 -45.91
C THR A 24 -30.36 25.00 -45.68
N ALA A 25 -30.01 25.87 -44.73
CA ALA A 25 -28.64 26.03 -44.26
C ALA A 25 -28.21 24.73 -43.56
N VAL A 26 -27.61 23.82 -44.32
CA VAL A 26 -26.84 22.70 -43.79
C VAL A 26 -25.71 23.30 -42.96
N PRO A 27 -25.47 22.85 -41.71
CA PRO A 27 -24.30 23.30 -40.96
C PRO A 27 -23.04 22.92 -41.74
N ALA A 28 -22.19 23.89 -42.04
CA ALA A 28 -20.99 23.67 -42.85
C ALA A 28 -19.98 22.83 -42.06
N ALA A 29 -19.89 21.55 -42.39
CA ALA A 29 -18.89 20.63 -41.85
C ALA A 29 -17.55 20.87 -42.57
N THR A 30 -16.84 21.93 -42.16
CA THR A 30 -15.52 22.32 -42.71
C THR A 30 -14.57 22.70 -41.58
N ALA A 31 -14.00 21.68 -40.93
CA ALA A 31 -12.93 21.82 -39.93
C ALA A 31 -12.03 20.55 -39.83
N ALA A 32 -12.15 19.60 -40.77
CA ALA A 32 -11.50 18.29 -40.69
C ALA A 32 -10.14 18.21 -41.41
N ASP A 33 -9.94 19.08 -42.39
CA ASP A 33 -8.88 18.98 -43.39
C ASP A 33 -7.67 19.91 -43.14
N ASP A 34 -7.71 20.74 -42.08
CA ASP A 34 -6.52 21.47 -41.64
C ASP A 34 -5.46 20.46 -41.12
N PRO A 35 -4.16 20.64 -41.46
CA PRO A 35 -3.09 19.80 -40.95
C PRO A 35 -3.00 19.90 -39.42
N VAL A 36 -2.97 18.76 -38.73
CA VAL A 36 -2.69 18.73 -37.29
C VAL A 36 -1.21 19.03 -37.10
N GLU A 37 -0.89 20.08 -36.36
CA GLU A 37 0.49 20.44 -36.07
C GLU A 37 1.12 19.40 -35.12
N VAL A 38 2.16 18.69 -35.59
CA VAL A 38 2.82 17.65 -34.79
C VAL A 38 3.80 18.29 -33.81
N HIS A 39 3.51 18.13 -32.53
CA HIS A 39 4.30 18.65 -31.43
C HIS A 39 5.24 17.59 -30.83
N GLY A 40 6.54 17.88 -30.82
CA GLY A 40 7.61 17.00 -30.35
C GLY A 40 8.86 17.17 -31.19
N LEU A 41 9.86 16.32 -30.97
CA LEU A 41 11.14 16.29 -31.69
C LEU A 41 11.31 14.95 -32.43
N LYS A 42 12.13 14.97 -33.49
CA LYS A 42 12.61 13.76 -34.16
C LYS A 42 13.71 13.14 -33.30
N GLY A 43 13.42 12.02 -32.65
CA GLY A 43 14.41 11.20 -31.95
C GLY A 43 15.11 10.24 -32.90
N GLU A 44 16.43 10.22 -32.89
CA GLU A 44 17.32 9.33 -33.63
C GLU A 44 18.11 8.47 -32.63
N TYR A 45 17.92 7.16 -32.67
CA TYR A 45 18.41 6.22 -31.63
C TYR A 45 19.53 5.33 -32.18
N TYR A 46 20.66 5.31 -31.49
CA TYR A 46 21.91 4.68 -31.95
C TYR A 46 22.49 3.76 -30.88
N THR A 47 23.13 2.66 -31.27
CA THR A 47 24.10 1.98 -30.38
C THR A 47 25.48 2.64 -30.48
N GLN A 48 26.28 2.54 -29.43
CA GLN A 48 27.69 2.92 -29.42
C GLN A 48 28.57 1.91 -30.17
N SER A 49 29.82 2.27 -30.48
CA SER A 49 30.78 1.40 -31.19
C SER A 49 31.45 0.34 -30.31
N ALA A 50 31.51 0.60 -29.00
CA ALA A 50 31.99 -0.28 -27.93
C ALA A 50 31.46 0.25 -26.59
N PRO A 51 31.49 -0.53 -25.50
CA PRO A 51 31.04 -0.05 -24.20
C PRO A 51 31.77 1.19 -23.71
N GLY A 52 31.02 2.18 -23.25
CA GLY A 52 31.54 3.47 -22.78
C GLY A 52 32.23 4.33 -23.86
N ALA A 53 31.89 4.15 -25.14
CA ALA A 53 32.47 4.94 -26.25
C ALA A 53 31.75 6.28 -26.50
N PHE A 54 30.48 6.38 -26.07
CA PHE A 54 29.61 7.56 -26.17
C PHE A 54 29.47 8.14 -27.58
N ASP A 55 29.63 7.31 -28.62
CA ASP A 55 29.59 7.69 -30.02
C ASP A 55 28.32 7.25 -30.76
N PHE A 56 27.93 8.00 -31.78
CA PHE A 56 26.72 7.77 -32.57
C PHE A 56 27.00 6.75 -33.69
N HIS A 57 27.30 5.49 -33.32
CA HIS A 57 27.87 4.50 -34.24
C HIS A 57 26.88 3.96 -35.29
N GLU A 58 25.82 3.28 -34.86
CA GLU A 58 24.84 2.66 -35.75
C GLU A 58 23.44 3.17 -35.43
N LEU A 59 22.80 3.89 -36.36
CA LEU A 59 21.40 4.30 -36.24
C LEU A 59 20.49 3.08 -36.35
N LYS A 60 19.72 2.80 -35.29
CA LYS A 60 18.83 1.64 -35.18
C LYS A 60 17.38 2.00 -35.48
N ALA A 61 16.91 3.14 -34.97
CA ALA A 61 15.54 3.61 -35.13
C ALA A 61 15.42 5.14 -35.20
N THR A 62 14.24 5.61 -35.61
CA THR A 62 13.87 7.03 -35.64
C THR A 62 12.37 7.16 -35.34
N GLY A 63 11.97 8.16 -34.55
CA GLY A 63 10.57 8.34 -34.16
C GLY A 63 10.24 9.76 -33.69
N LEU A 64 9.12 9.89 -32.99
CA LEU A 64 8.62 11.13 -32.40
C LEU A 64 8.73 11.02 -30.88
N ASP A 65 9.38 12.01 -30.27
CA ASP A 65 9.39 12.18 -28.82
C ASP A 65 8.68 13.50 -28.49
N THR A 66 7.49 13.39 -27.90
CA THR A 66 6.52 14.49 -27.70
C THR A 66 6.96 15.51 -26.65
N ASN A 67 7.78 15.06 -25.70
CA ASN A 67 8.50 15.85 -24.70
C ASN A 67 9.89 15.22 -24.49
N LEU A 68 10.70 15.85 -23.63
CA LEU A 68 11.98 15.31 -23.14
C LEU A 68 12.00 15.45 -21.60
N ASP A 69 11.07 14.78 -20.93
CA ASP A 69 10.92 14.78 -19.46
C ASP A 69 10.56 13.35 -19.04
N PHE A 70 11.59 12.53 -18.78
CA PHE A 70 11.50 11.08 -18.62
C PHE A 70 12.06 10.64 -17.26
N ASP A 71 11.25 9.93 -16.48
CA ASP A 71 11.70 9.31 -15.23
C ASP A 71 12.55 8.04 -15.49
N ASN A 72 12.35 7.37 -16.64
CA ASN A 72 13.16 6.25 -17.14
C ASN A 72 13.05 6.17 -18.69
N LEU A 73 14.17 6.02 -19.41
CA LEU A 73 14.24 5.83 -20.86
C LEU A 73 14.47 4.38 -21.32
N GLU A 74 14.93 3.47 -20.44
CA GLU A 74 15.27 2.06 -20.78
C GLU A 74 14.23 1.38 -21.67
N PRO A 75 12.90 1.44 -21.40
CA PRO A 75 11.93 0.75 -22.24
C PRO A 75 11.86 1.32 -23.66
N ARG A 76 12.24 2.59 -23.86
CA ARG A 76 12.33 3.20 -25.18
C ARG A 76 13.66 2.88 -25.85
N LEU A 77 14.78 2.91 -25.11
CA LEU A 77 16.10 2.53 -25.59
C LEU A 77 16.11 1.07 -26.08
N ALA A 78 15.72 0.12 -25.21
CA ALA A 78 15.71 -1.31 -25.53
C ALA A 78 14.79 -1.66 -26.72
N PHE A 79 13.67 -0.95 -26.91
CA PHE A 79 12.81 -1.12 -28.09
C PHE A 79 13.42 -0.52 -29.36
N ALA A 80 14.03 0.66 -29.26
CA ALA A 80 14.58 1.39 -30.39
C ALA A 80 15.90 0.81 -30.92
N THR A 81 16.72 0.20 -30.06
CA THR A 81 18.08 -0.26 -30.41
C THR A 81 18.32 -1.75 -30.21
N GLY A 82 17.56 -2.40 -29.31
CA GLY A 82 17.78 -3.76 -28.83
C GLY A 82 18.51 -3.86 -27.49
N GLN A 83 18.88 -2.73 -26.87
CA GLN A 83 19.62 -2.66 -25.58
C GLN A 83 19.30 -1.36 -24.81
N SER A 84 19.32 -1.42 -23.47
CA SER A 84 19.19 -0.22 -22.61
C SER A 84 20.52 0.52 -22.42
N ASP A 85 21.61 -0.25 -22.31
CA ASP A 85 22.98 0.19 -22.06
C ASP A 85 23.75 0.47 -23.37
N ASP A 86 24.82 1.26 -23.30
CA ASP A 86 25.68 1.64 -24.45
C ASP A 86 24.91 2.24 -25.64
N VAL A 87 24.02 3.19 -25.34
CA VAL A 87 23.09 3.80 -26.30
C VAL A 87 23.37 5.30 -26.43
N ASN A 88 23.10 5.88 -27.60
CA ASN A 88 23.12 7.31 -27.82
C ASN A 88 21.79 7.75 -28.44
N VAL A 89 21.24 8.88 -28.02
CA VAL A 89 20.05 9.48 -28.61
C VAL A 89 20.33 10.91 -29.07
N ARG A 90 19.82 11.28 -30.24
CA ARG A 90 19.81 12.65 -30.75
C ARG A 90 18.38 13.06 -31.04
N TRP A 91 17.91 14.12 -30.40
CA TRP A 91 16.65 14.77 -30.73
C TRP A 91 16.91 16.04 -31.55
N THR A 92 16.14 16.22 -32.63
CA THR A 92 16.22 17.40 -33.52
C THR A 92 14.83 17.94 -33.83
N GLY A 93 14.72 19.25 -34.01
CA GLY A 93 13.47 19.91 -34.35
C GLY A 93 13.54 21.42 -34.19
N ARG A 94 12.39 22.07 -34.00
CA ARG A 94 12.31 23.48 -33.62
C ARG A 94 11.78 23.65 -32.20
N ILE A 95 12.19 24.72 -31.53
CA ILE A 95 11.55 25.24 -30.33
C ILE A 95 10.91 26.61 -30.61
N VAL A 96 9.69 26.81 -30.12
CA VAL A 96 8.83 27.96 -30.34
C VAL A 96 8.31 28.46 -28.98
N PRO A 97 8.85 29.55 -28.41
CA PRO A 97 8.45 29.99 -27.09
C PRO A 97 7.17 30.83 -27.11
N GLU A 98 6.43 30.80 -26.00
CA GLU A 98 5.21 31.58 -25.80
C GLU A 98 5.47 33.01 -25.28
N LYS A 99 6.72 33.30 -24.87
CA LYS A 99 7.17 34.60 -24.34
C LYS A 99 8.41 35.11 -25.08
N THR A 100 8.65 36.42 -25.02
CA THR A 100 9.85 37.07 -25.55
C THR A 100 10.82 37.45 -24.42
N GLY A 101 12.11 37.19 -24.63
CA GLY A 101 13.23 37.53 -23.76
C GLY A 101 14.07 36.31 -23.37
N ALA A 102 14.98 36.53 -22.43
CA ALA A 102 15.90 35.54 -21.88
C ALA A 102 15.19 34.31 -21.27
N HIS A 103 15.35 33.15 -21.91
CA HIS A 103 15.00 31.83 -21.39
C HIS A 103 16.27 31.13 -20.90
N THR A 104 16.23 30.53 -19.71
CA THR A 104 17.34 29.70 -19.21
C THR A 104 16.95 28.24 -19.30
N PHE A 105 17.75 27.42 -19.98
CA PHE A 105 17.54 25.97 -20.06
C PHE A 105 18.26 25.27 -18.90
N SER A 106 17.69 24.18 -18.42
CA SER A 106 18.31 23.28 -17.45
C SER A 106 18.11 21.84 -17.89
N VAL A 107 19.11 20.99 -17.69
CA VAL A 107 18.98 19.54 -17.88
C VAL A 107 19.57 18.85 -16.67
N ILE A 108 18.79 17.95 -16.08
CA ILE A 108 19.26 16.89 -15.20
C ILE A 108 18.92 15.57 -15.89
N GLY A 109 19.78 14.57 -15.74
CA GLY A 109 19.61 13.25 -16.29
C GLY A 109 20.59 12.28 -15.62
N ASP A 110 20.43 11.01 -15.92
CA ASP A 110 21.54 10.08 -15.83
C ASP A 110 22.56 10.41 -16.94
N ASN A 111 23.81 9.98 -16.75
CA ASN A 111 24.86 10.03 -17.77
C ASN A 111 25.04 11.41 -18.46
N GLY A 112 25.61 11.44 -19.67
CA GLY A 112 26.00 12.67 -20.34
C GLY A 112 25.01 13.21 -21.36
N PHE A 113 24.83 14.55 -21.38
CA PHE A 113 23.88 15.25 -22.23
C PHE A 113 24.38 16.62 -22.74
N ARG A 114 23.84 17.07 -23.88
CA ARG A 114 24.17 18.35 -24.53
C ARG A 114 22.95 19.00 -25.18
N VAL A 115 22.86 20.33 -25.13
CA VAL A 115 21.75 21.11 -25.71
C VAL A 115 22.30 22.22 -26.61
N TRP A 116 21.75 22.34 -27.82
CA TRP A 116 21.99 23.45 -28.74
C TRP A 116 20.68 24.17 -29.06
N ILE A 117 20.73 25.51 -29.11
CA ILE A 117 19.65 26.39 -29.56
C ILE A 117 20.19 27.26 -30.69
N ASP A 118 19.52 27.27 -31.85
CA ASP A 118 19.92 27.96 -33.08
C ASP A 118 21.37 27.67 -33.51
N GLY A 119 21.81 26.42 -33.30
CA GLY A 119 23.18 25.95 -33.55
C GLY A 119 24.21 26.32 -32.47
N HIS A 120 23.85 27.15 -31.48
CA HIS A 120 24.72 27.51 -30.35
C HIS A 120 24.61 26.49 -29.21
N LEU A 121 25.74 25.93 -28.79
CA LEU A 121 25.85 25.00 -27.66
C LEU A 121 25.56 25.75 -26.34
N ALA A 122 24.44 25.42 -25.71
CA ALA A 122 23.89 26.07 -24.52
C ALA A 122 24.18 25.31 -23.22
N ILE A 123 24.28 23.98 -23.30
CA ILE A 123 24.70 23.07 -22.22
C ILE A 123 25.63 22.02 -22.83
N ASP A 124 26.78 21.78 -22.21
CA ASP A 124 27.75 20.75 -22.62
C ASP A 124 28.21 19.94 -21.39
N HIS A 125 27.64 18.76 -21.20
CA HIS A 125 27.94 17.83 -20.10
C HIS A 125 28.05 16.40 -20.63
N TRP A 126 29.01 16.18 -21.53
CA TRP A 126 29.31 14.85 -22.08
C TRP A 126 30.22 14.08 -21.13
N VAL A 127 29.70 13.74 -19.94
CA VAL A 127 30.43 13.15 -18.81
C VAL A 127 29.66 11.93 -18.28
N ASP A 128 30.41 10.89 -17.92
CA ASP A 128 29.93 9.63 -17.33
C ASP A 128 29.63 9.84 -15.82
N ASP A 129 28.58 10.63 -15.52
CA ASP A 129 28.03 10.81 -14.17
C ASP A 129 26.53 11.19 -14.17
N TRP A 130 25.84 10.93 -13.06
CA TRP A 130 24.38 10.99 -12.93
C TRP A 130 23.87 12.12 -12.02
N ASP A 131 22.61 12.54 -12.25
CA ASP A 131 21.80 13.46 -11.45
C ASP A 131 22.39 14.88 -11.19
N LYS A 132 23.32 15.33 -12.03
CA LYS A 132 23.94 16.66 -11.92
C LYS A 132 23.26 17.68 -12.82
N GLU A 133 22.25 18.38 -12.29
CA GLU A 133 21.57 19.45 -13.05
C GLU A 133 22.54 20.52 -13.55
N GLN A 134 22.62 20.64 -14.87
CA GLN A 134 23.30 21.72 -15.57
C GLN A 134 22.30 22.80 -15.94
N THR A 135 22.78 24.04 -16.08
CA THR A 135 21.95 25.18 -16.45
C THR A 135 22.69 26.11 -17.41
N SER A 136 22.03 26.48 -18.51
CA SER A 136 22.60 27.32 -19.56
C SER A 136 22.80 28.77 -19.11
N GLN A 137 23.63 29.51 -19.85
CA GLN A 137 23.45 30.96 -19.87
C GLN A 137 22.08 31.32 -20.49
N PRO A 138 21.45 32.44 -20.12
CA PRO A 138 20.15 32.81 -20.68
C PRO A 138 20.23 33.07 -22.18
N VAL A 139 19.27 32.55 -22.93
CA VAL A 139 19.14 32.68 -24.39
C VAL A 139 17.96 33.60 -24.70
N ASP A 140 18.19 34.73 -25.38
CA ASP A 140 17.11 35.63 -25.78
C ASP A 140 16.31 35.04 -26.96
N LEU A 141 15.05 34.68 -26.71
CA LEU A 141 14.14 34.14 -27.71
C LEU A 141 12.92 35.05 -27.92
N THR A 142 12.29 34.98 -29.09
CA THR A 142 11.09 35.78 -29.44
C THR A 142 9.84 34.90 -29.47
N ALA A 143 8.76 35.39 -28.86
CA ALA A 143 7.48 34.67 -28.82
C ALA A 143 6.97 34.33 -30.23
N GLY A 144 6.62 33.06 -30.46
CA GLY A 144 6.14 32.56 -31.75
C GLY A 144 7.21 32.43 -32.84
N GLN A 145 8.47 32.76 -32.59
CA GLN A 145 9.57 32.48 -33.51
C GLN A 145 10.09 31.05 -33.29
N ALA A 146 10.26 30.30 -34.38
CA ALA A 146 10.94 29.01 -34.36
C ALA A 146 12.46 29.18 -34.38
N TYR A 147 13.16 28.44 -33.53
CA TYR A 147 14.61 28.30 -33.47
C TYR A 147 14.97 26.83 -33.62
N ASP A 148 16.10 26.48 -34.26
CA ASP A 148 16.56 25.09 -34.25
C ASP A 148 16.87 24.63 -32.81
N ILE A 149 16.46 23.42 -32.44
CA ILE A 149 16.88 22.74 -31.22
C ILE A 149 17.49 21.39 -31.56
N LYS A 150 18.64 21.10 -30.94
CA LYS A 150 19.21 19.76 -30.89
C LYS A 150 19.51 19.42 -29.43
N VAL A 151 19.12 18.21 -29.02
CA VAL A 151 19.54 17.61 -27.75
C VAL A 151 20.26 16.31 -28.07
N GLU A 152 21.33 16.02 -27.36
CA GLU A 152 22.04 14.74 -27.42
C GLU A 152 22.19 14.19 -26.01
N TYR A 153 22.14 12.86 -25.89
CA TYR A 153 22.24 12.08 -24.66
C TYR A 153 22.98 10.77 -24.95
N PHE A 154 23.69 10.22 -23.97
CA PHE A 154 24.14 8.84 -23.99
C PHE A 154 23.70 8.12 -22.71
N GLU A 155 23.56 6.81 -22.82
CA GLU A 155 23.41 5.88 -21.70
C GLU A 155 24.54 4.85 -21.75
N HIS A 156 25.01 4.42 -20.58
CA HIS A 156 26.16 3.53 -20.40
C HIS A 156 25.78 2.36 -19.50
N PHE A 157 25.23 2.63 -18.32
CA PHE A 157 24.67 1.67 -17.37
C PHE A 157 24.00 2.42 -16.21
N GLY A 158 22.89 1.89 -15.69
CA GLY A 158 22.30 2.35 -14.43
C GLY A 158 20.85 2.82 -14.56
N GLY A 159 20.58 4.06 -14.14
CA GLY A 159 19.32 4.73 -14.46
C GLY A 159 19.36 5.29 -15.89
N SER A 160 18.26 5.86 -16.35
CA SER A 160 18.21 6.57 -17.64
C SER A 160 17.19 7.71 -17.61
N ASN A 161 17.18 8.47 -16.51
CA ASN A 161 16.30 9.64 -16.38
C ASN A 161 16.83 10.79 -17.27
N LEU A 162 15.94 11.63 -17.82
CA LEU A 162 16.34 12.82 -18.57
C LEU A 162 15.24 13.88 -18.59
N HIS A 163 15.56 15.05 -18.05
CA HIS A 163 14.60 16.13 -17.82
C HIS A 163 15.05 17.46 -18.41
N LEU A 164 14.66 17.73 -19.67
CA LEU A 164 14.83 19.03 -20.32
C LEU A 164 13.81 20.04 -19.78
N ARG A 165 14.33 21.02 -19.03
CA ARG A 165 13.56 22.06 -18.36
C ARG A 165 13.98 23.44 -18.86
N TRP A 166 13.11 24.43 -18.70
CA TRP A 166 13.44 25.82 -18.91
C TRP A 166 12.78 26.73 -17.87
N THR A 167 13.37 27.91 -17.69
CA THR A 167 12.79 29.05 -16.97
C THR A 167 12.52 30.15 -18.00
N PRO A 168 11.26 30.39 -18.39
CA PRO A 168 10.92 31.44 -19.34
C PRO A 168 10.89 32.83 -18.66
N PRO A 169 10.91 33.94 -19.42
CA PRO A 169 10.88 35.30 -18.91
C PRO A 169 9.78 35.53 -17.85
N GLY A 170 10.22 35.87 -16.62
CA GLY A 170 9.34 36.09 -15.47
C GLY A 170 8.48 34.88 -15.07
N GLY A 171 8.92 33.66 -15.39
CA GLY A 171 8.31 32.40 -14.95
C GLY A 171 9.18 31.62 -13.97
N THR A 172 8.75 30.39 -13.67
CA THR A 172 9.48 29.41 -12.86
C THR A 172 10.10 28.32 -13.74
N LYS A 173 11.10 27.60 -13.23
CA LYS A 173 11.65 26.41 -13.90
C LYS A 173 10.56 25.33 -14.01
N GLY A 174 10.46 24.69 -15.17
CA GLY A 174 9.59 23.54 -15.44
C GLY A 174 9.97 22.85 -16.75
N ALA A 175 9.38 21.70 -17.05
CA ALA A 175 9.60 21.00 -18.32
C ALA A 175 9.34 21.90 -19.54
N VAL A 176 10.09 21.70 -20.63
CA VAL A 176 9.75 22.37 -21.90
C VAL A 176 8.42 21.78 -22.40
N PRO A 177 7.35 22.57 -22.54
CA PRO A 177 6.04 22.04 -22.86
C PRO A 177 6.00 21.53 -24.30
N GLN A 178 5.24 20.45 -24.54
CA GLN A 178 5.02 19.92 -25.89
C GLN A 178 4.54 21.01 -26.86
N SER A 179 3.71 21.96 -26.42
CA SER A 179 3.24 23.12 -27.22
C SER A 179 4.37 23.98 -27.81
N ALA A 180 5.58 23.93 -27.24
CA ALA A 180 6.75 24.65 -27.73
C ALA A 180 7.62 23.84 -28.72
N LEU A 181 7.44 22.53 -28.86
CA LEU A 181 8.28 21.68 -29.70
C LEU A 181 7.67 21.43 -31.09
N ARG A 182 8.49 21.33 -32.14
CA ARG A 182 8.07 20.97 -33.51
C ARG A 182 9.09 20.05 -34.17
N LEU A 183 8.61 19.20 -35.08
CA LEU A 183 9.46 18.39 -35.95
C LEU A 183 10.38 19.25 -36.84
N PRO A 184 11.57 18.73 -37.24
CA PRO A 184 12.48 19.43 -38.14
C PRO A 184 11.96 19.42 -39.58
N ASP A 185 12.35 20.43 -40.36
CA ASP A 185 11.93 20.59 -41.75
C ASP A 185 12.29 19.35 -42.60
N GLY A 186 11.31 18.85 -43.36
CA GLY A 186 11.47 17.68 -44.22
C GLY A 186 11.31 16.31 -43.53
N TYR A 187 11.11 16.26 -42.21
CA TYR A 187 10.72 15.03 -41.52
C TYR A 187 9.20 14.92 -41.41
N ALA A 188 8.59 14.05 -42.23
CA ALA A 188 7.20 13.66 -42.11
C ALA A 188 7.07 12.48 -41.14
N TYR A 189 6.18 12.60 -40.14
CA TYR A 189 5.86 11.54 -39.20
C TYR A 189 4.41 11.07 -39.40
N ASP A 190 4.23 9.75 -39.37
CA ASP A 190 3.01 9.04 -39.78
C ASP A 190 2.38 8.20 -38.67
N GLY A 191 3.11 7.95 -37.57
CA GLY A 191 2.67 7.19 -36.40
C GLY A 191 1.73 7.95 -35.45
N ALA A 192 1.44 7.34 -34.29
CA ALA A 192 0.55 7.92 -33.29
C ALA A 192 1.24 9.06 -32.52
N VAL A 193 0.66 10.25 -32.57
CA VAL A 193 1.15 11.46 -31.86
C VAL A 193 0.76 11.50 -30.38
N ALA A 194 -0.15 10.62 -29.94
CA ALA A 194 -0.45 10.38 -28.53
C ALA A 194 -1.03 8.97 -28.30
N THR A 195 -0.73 8.40 -27.13
CA THR A 195 -1.44 7.24 -26.54
C THR A 195 -2.24 7.71 -25.32
N THR A 196 -3.39 7.11 -25.03
CA THR A 196 -4.17 7.38 -23.81
C THR A 196 -4.95 6.14 -23.38
N VAL A 197 -4.95 5.81 -22.09
CA VAL A 197 -5.93 4.88 -21.50
C VAL A 197 -7.21 5.65 -21.23
N GLU A 198 -8.31 5.22 -21.85
CA GLU A 198 -9.62 5.84 -21.65
C GLU A 198 -10.23 5.51 -20.29
N LYS A 199 -11.28 6.27 -19.93
CA LYS A 199 -11.93 6.20 -18.60
C LYS A 199 -12.54 4.84 -18.26
N ASP A 200 -12.80 4.00 -19.26
CA ASP A 200 -13.30 2.62 -19.08
C ASP A 200 -12.21 1.63 -18.60
N GLY A 201 -10.93 2.05 -18.61
CA GLY A 201 -9.77 1.21 -18.31
C GLY A 201 -9.51 0.09 -19.32
N ARG A 202 -10.35 -0.07 -20.34
CA ARG A 202 -10.38 -1.20 -21.28
C ARG A 202 -10.14 -0.77 -22.72
N THR A 203 -9.97 0.51 -22.96
CA THR A 203 -9.70 1.09 -24.27
C THR A 203 -8.39 1.89 -24.23
N LEU A 204 -7.46 1.57 -25.13
CA LEU A 204 -6.41 2.49 -25.55
C LEU A 204 -6.90 3.29 -26.76
N ARG A 205 -6.75 4.62 -26.68
CA ARG A 205 -6.88 5.55 -27.80
C ARG A 205 -5.48 5.89 -28.31
N LEU A 206 -5.32 5.85 -29.63
CA LEU A 206 -4.14 6.32 -30.35
C LEU A 206 -4.56 7.39 -31.34
N ASP A 207 -4.04 8.60 -31.19
CA ASP A 207 -4.35 9.73 -32.07
C ASP A 207 -3.24 9.96 -33.10
N PHE A 208 -3.61 10.29 -34.33
CA PHE A 208 -2.71 10.49 -35.46
C PHE A 208 -2.94 11.89 -36.06
N ALA A 209 -1.91 12.48 -36.67
CA ALA A 209 -2.09 13.74 -37.41
C ALA A 209 -2.92 13.57 -38.70
N GLN A 210 -2.91 12.35 -39.24
CA GLN A 210 -3.55 11.94 -40.49
C GLN A 210 -4.78 11.06 -40.26
N ALA A 211 -5.70 11.07 -41.22
CA ALA A 211 -6.85 10.16 -41.19
C ALA A 211 -6.46 8.78 -41.73
N LEU A 212 -6.86 7.72 -41.04
CA LEU A 212 -6.48 6.33 -41.31
C LEU A 212 -7.53 5.57 -42.15
N THR A 213 -7.09 4.47 -42.76
CA THR A 213 -7.98 3.44 -43.32
C THR A 213 -8.44 2.47 -42.22
N ALA A 214 -9.42 1.61 -42.52
CA ALA A 214 -9.85 0.60 -41.55
C ALA A 214 -8.71 -0.42 -41.30
N PRO A 215 -8.31 -0.68 -40.04
CA PRO A 215 -7.16 -1.51 -39.74
C PRO A 215 -7.35 -2.97 -40.20
N PRO A 216 -6.29 -3.65 -40.66
CA PRO A 216 -6.35 -5.07 -40.98
C PRO A 216 -6.69 -5.96 -39.78
N ALA A 217 -7.34 -7.09 -40.04
CA ALA A 217 -7.44 -8.17 -39.06
C ALA A 217 -6.03 -8.70 -38.73
N GLY A 218 -5.71 -8.82 -37.44
CA GLY A 218 -4.37 -9.18 -36.96
C GLY A 218 -3.46 -8.00 -36.64
N LEU A 219 -3.89 -6.73 -36.79
CA LEU A 219 -3.07 -5.57 -36.40
C LEU A 219 -2.59 -5.63 -34.93
N THR A 220 -3.40 -6.20 -34.02
CA THR A 220 -3.04 -6.40 -32.61
C THR A 220 -1.90 -7.37 -32.37
N ASP A 221 -1.54 -8.21 -33.36
CA ASP A 221 -0.41 -9.14 -33.26
C ASP A 221 0.93 -8.42 -33.58
N HIS A 222 0.82 -7.20 -34.13
CA HIS A 222 1.91 -6.29 -34.50
C HIS A 222 2.01 -5.06 -33.58
N VAL A 223 1.15 -4.98 -32.57
CA VAL A 223 1.09 -3.90 -31.58
C VAL A 223 1.38 -4.49 -30.21
N GLU A 224 2.21 -3.81 -29.43
CA GLU A 224 2.49 -4.12 -28.04
C GLU A 224 2.14 -2.91 -27.18
N ALA A 225 1.40 -3.13 -26.10
CA ALA A 225 1.20 -2.13 -25.05
C ALA A 225 1.87 -2.60 -23.77
N VAL A 226 2.60 -1.72 -23.12
CA VAL A 226 3.14 -1.87 -21.77
C VAL A 226 2.49 -0.77 -20.92
N ILE A 227 1.81 -1.13 -19.83
CA ILE A 227 1.07 -0.16 -19.01
C ILE A 227 1.31 -0.54 -17.56
N GLY A 228 2.23 0.18 -16.91
CA GLY A 228 2.87 -0.24 -15.66
C GLY A 228 3.50 -1.62 -15.80
N GLY A 229 4.78 -1.68 -16.20
CA GLY A 229 5.66 -2.87 -16.22
C GLY A 229 5.28 -4.02 -17.16
N ALA A 230 4.04 -4.50 -17.08
CA ALA A 230 3.53 -5.66 -17.80
C ALA A 230 3.19 -5.38 -19.27
N LYS A 231 3.40 -6.38 -20.13
CA LYS A 231 2.82 -6.45 -21.48
C LYS A 231 1.32 -6.76 -21.40
N TRP A 232 0.49 -5.92 -22.03
CA TRP A 232 -0.97 -6.02 -21.94
C TRP A 232 -1.59 -6.92 -23.02
N PRO A 233 -2.54 -7.81 -22.65
CA PRO A 233 -3.24 -8.66 -23.61
C PRO A 233 -4.27 -7.86 -24.42
N LEU A 234 -3.93 -7.53 -25.66
CA LEU A 234 -4.80 -6.80 -26.59
C LEU A 234 -5.95 -7.66 -27.14
N SER A 235 -7.02 -7.05 -27.64
CA SER A 235 -8.22 -7.73 -28.15
C SER A 235 -8.53 -7.41 -29.62
N THR A 236 -8.98 -6.20 -29.94
CA THR A 236 -9.30 -5.74 -31.31
C THR A 236 -8.86 -4.30 -31.51
N ALA A 237 -8.32 -4.00 -32.69
CA ALA A 237 -8.08 -2.64 -33.17
C ALA A 237 -9.17 -2.25 -34.17
N LYS A 238 -9.67 -1.01 -34.09
CA LYS A 238 -10.68 -0.42 -35.00
C LYS A 238 -10.48 1.09 -35.05
N LEU A 239 -10.98 1.77 -36.09
CA LEU A 239 -11.08 3.24 -36.05
C LEU A 239 -12.11 3.68 -35.00
N ASP A 240 -11.92 4.87 -34.43
CA ASP A 240 -12.98 5.56 -33.69
C ASP A 240 -14.13 5.91 -34.69
N PRO A 241 -15.39 5.53 -34.44
CA PRO A 241 -16.51 5.91 -35.29
C PRO A 241 -16.81 7.42 -35.27
N ALA A 242 -16.28 8.19 -34.30
CA ALA A 242 -16.40 9.64 -34.23
C ALA A 242 -15.21 10.38 -34.88
N ASP A 243 -14.01 9.80 -34.88
CA ASP A 243 -12.79 10.44 -35.41
C ASP A 243 -11.96 9.50 -36.31
N PRO A 244 -11.89 9.74 -37.64
CA PRO A 244 -11.08 8.93 -38.53
C PRO A 244 -9.57 9.13 -38.38
N LYS A 245 -9.11 10.05 -37.52
CA LYS A 245 -7.70 10.24 -37.12
C LYS A 245 -7.33 9.44 -35.87
N SER A 246 -8.26 8.69 -35.28
CA SER A 246 -8.04 7.93 -34.04
C SER A 246 -8.22 6.41 -34.24
N LEU A 247 -7.29 5.63 -33.68
CA LEU A 247 -7.35 4.18 -33.61
C LEU A 247 -7.66 3.75 -32.16
N ILE A 248 -8.68 2.91 -32.01
CA ILE A 248 -9.16 2.36 -30.75
C ILE A 248 -8.68 0.91 -30.64
N VAL A 249 -7.85 0.62 -29.64
CA VAL A 249 -7.31 -0.70 -29.34
C VAL A 249 -7.85 -1.19 -28.00
N GLY A 250 -8.70 -2.22 -28.02
CA GLY A 250 -9.32 -2.76 -26.81
C GLY A 250 -8.37 -3.67 -26.02
N LEU A 251 -8.37 -3.54 -24.70
CA LEU A 251 -7.63 -4.38 -23.74
C LEU A 251 -8.52 -5.52 -23.23
N LYS A 252 -7.96 -6.73 -23.05
CA LYS A 252 -8.71 -7.86 -22.48
C LYS A 252 -8.97 -7.70 -20.98
N GLU A 253 -8.07 -7.03 -20.27
CA GLU A 253 -8.19 -6.68 -18.85
C GLU A 253 -8.40 -5.17 -18.63
N PRO A 254 -8.77 -4.71 -17.41
CA PRO A 254 -8.94 -3.30 -17.10
C PRO A 254 -7.68 -2.71 -16.44
N VAL A 255 -7.10 -1.65 -17.02
CA VAL A 255 -6.04 -0.84 -16.42
C VAL A 255 -6.54 -0.20 -15.13
N VAL A 256 -5.75 -0.30 -14.07
CA VAL A 256 -6.04 0.32 -12.77
C VAL A 256 -5.73 1.80 -12.83
N GLY A 257 -6.65 2.61 -12.32
CA GLY A 257 -6.50 4.05 -12.14
C GLY A 257 -7.20 4.50 -10.85
N ASN A 258 -7.85 5.66 -10.86
CA ASN A 258 -8.50 6.23 -9.68
C ASN A 258 -9.83 6.93 -10.04
N LYS A 259 -10.67 7.21 -9.04
CA LYS A 259 -12.02 7.80 -9.22
C LYS A 259 -12.07 9.10 -10.05
N THR A 260 -10.95 9.81 -10.19
CA THR A 260 -10.82 11.05 -10.97
C THR A 260 -10.31 10.87 -12.40
N GLY A 261 -9.75 9.71 -12.76
CA GLY A 261 -9.05 9.51 -14.03
C GLY A 261 -7.73 10.31 -14.12
N THR A 262 -7.05 10.45 -12.98
CA THR A 262 -5.79 11.19 -12.81
C THR A 262 -4.79 10.32 -12.07
N ALA A 263 -4.67 9.06 -12.49
CA ALA A 263 -3.72 8.11 -11.90
C ALA A 263 -2.31 8.39 -12.44
N ARG A 264 -1.30 8.21 -11.59
CA ARG A 264 0.11 8.18 -12.01
C ARG A 264 0.38 6.91 -12.83
N GLY A 265 1.39 6.97 -13.71
CA GLY A 265 1.77 5.90 -14.63
C GLY A 265 1.35 6.16 -16.08
N THR A 266 2.16 5.65 -17.02
CA THR A 266 1.96 5.77 -18.47
C THR A 266 1.39 4.50 -19.09
N ALA A 267 0.74 4.66 -20.24
CA ALA A 267 0.59 3.61 -21.23
C ALA A 267 1.56 3.87 -22.39
N ASP A 268 2.49 2.93 -22.56
CA ASP A 268 3.51 2.93 -23.61
C ASP A 268 3.09 1.93 -24.69
N LEU A 269 2.96 2.39 -25.92
CA LEU A 269 2.55 1.56 -27.05
C LEU A 269 3.60 1.57 -28.16
N ARG A 270 3.81 0.40 -28.74
CA ARG A 270 4.79 0.08 -29.79
C ARG A 270 4.08 -0.58 -30.96
N TYR A 271 4.42 -0.22 -32.20
CA TYR A 271 3.95 -0.86 -33.42
C TYR A 271 5.13 -1.19 -34.33
N ASP A 272 5.19 -2.43 -34.84
CA ASP A 272 6.38 -2.95 -35.53
C ASP A 272 6.48 -2.58 -37.02
N GLY A 273 5.52 -1.81 -37.55
CA GLY A 273 5.43 -1.40 -38.96
C GLY A 273 4.84 -2.44 -39.92
N LYS A 274 4.55 -3.67 -39.48
CA LYS A 274 4.23 -4.80 -40.37
C LYS A 274 2.75 -5.21 -40.36
N GLY A 275 1.95 -4.70 -39.43
CA GLY A 275 0.50 -4.96 -39.31
C GLY A 275 -0.40 -4.31 -40.38
N GLY A 276 0.18 -3.65 -41.40
CA GLY A 276 -0.55 -3.14 -42.56
C GLY A 276 -1.40 -1.89 -42.33
N LEU A 277 -1.15 -1.14 -41.24
CA LEU A 277 -1.80 0.14 -40.98
C LEU A 277 -1.45 1.17 -42.06
N SER A 278 -2.41 2.00 -42.49
CA SER A 278 -2.21 2.98 -43.58
C SER A 278 -3.11 4.21 -43.46
N GLY A 279 -2.62 5.35 -43.96
CA GLY A 279 -3.37 6.59 -44.13
C GLY A 279 -4.36 6.54 -45.30
N LYS A 280 -5.36 7.42 -45.30
CA LYS A 280 -6.35 7.57 -46.40
C LYS A 280 -5.76 8.10 -47.70
N ASP A 281 -4.55 8.65 -47.64
CA ASP A 281 -3.72 9.00 -48.79
C ASP A 281 -3.11 7.76 -49.49
N GLY A 282 -3.15 6.60 -48.84
CA GLY A 282 -2.58 5.34 -49.31
C GLY A 282 -1.16 5.05 -48.81
N ASN A 283 -0.58 5.91 -47.96
CA ASN A 283 0.73 5.67 -47.37
C ASN A 283 0.64 4.64 -46.24
N VAL A 284 1.64 3.75 -46.16
CA VAL A 284 1.78 2.78 -45.06
C VAL A 284 2.33 3.50 -43.84
N VAL A 285 1.72 3.28 -42.67
CA VAL A 285 2.26 3.76 -41.40
C VAL A 285 3.45 2.89 -41.00
N ASN A 286 4.60 3.54 -40.77
CA ASN A 286 5.85 2.89 -40.37
C ASN A 286 5.82 2.43 -38.90
N ALA A 287 6.91 1.80 -38.45
CA ALA A 287 7.06 1.44 -37.04
C ALA A 287 7.11 2.70 -36.16
N PHE A 288 6.44 2.68 -35.01
CA PHE A 288 6.43 3.82 -34.07
C PHE A 288 6.31 3.36 -32.62
N TRP A 289 6.72 4.25 -31.70
CA TRP A 289 6.31 4.25 -30.30
C TRP A 289 5.44 5.48 -30.03
N SER A 290 4.57 5.39 -29.02
CA SER A 290 3.80 6.52 -28.51
C SER A 290 3.38 6.26 -27.07
N SER A 291 3.54 7.24 -26.19
CA SER A 291 3.30 7.15 -24.75
C SER A 291 2.23 8.15 -24.31
N GLY A 292 1.54 7.91 -23.20
CA GLY A 292 0.68 8.93 -22.60
C GLY A 292 -0.14 8.47 -21.40
N PRO A 293 -1.11 9.30 -20.95
CA PRO A 293 -1.68 9.23 -19.61
C PRO A 293 -2.67 8.07 -19.40
N ASN A 294 -2.78 7.67 -18.13
CA ASN A 294 -3.79 6.75 -17.65
C ASN A 294 -5.01 7.50 -17.10
N HIS A 295 -6.07 7.64 -17.90
CA HIS A 295 -7.34 8.23 -17.44
C HIS A 295 -8.35 7.20 -16.93
N SER A 296 -7.95 5.95 -16.70
CA SER A 296 -8.83 4.90 -16.18
C SER A 296 -9.50 5.30 -14.86
N THR A 297 -10.80 5.00 -14.76
CA THR A 297 -11.57 5.13 -13.51
C THR A 297 -11.81 3.79 -12.81
N TYR A 298 -11.25 2.70 -13.33
CA TYR A 298 -11.32 1.38 -12.69
C TYR A 298 -10.33 1.31 -11.50
N GLN A 299 -10.86 1.00 -10.32
CA GLN A 299 -10.10 0.82 -9.08
C GLN A 299 -10.05 -0.66 -8.71
N LEU A 300 -8.93 -1.12 -8.13
CA LEU A 300 -8.86 -2.48 -7.60
C LEU A 300 -9.82 -2.66 -6.41
N ARG A 301 -10.49 -3.82 -6.41
CA ARG A 301 -11.37 -4.28 -5.33
C ARG A 301 -11.16 -5.77 -5.13
N THR A 302 -11.03 -6.20 -3.88
CA THR A 302 -11.15 -7.60 -3.51
C THR A 302 -12.61 -8.06 -3.68
N LYS A 303 -12.82 -9.38 -3.76
CA LYS A 303 -14.18 -9.95 -3.84
C LYS A 303 -15.05 -9.62 -2.62
N TRP A 304 -14.47 -9.47 -1.42
CA TRP A 304 -15.22 -9.26 -0.18
C TRP A 304 -15.73 -7.83 -0.02
N ALA A 305 -15.12 -6.85 -0.69
CA ALA A 305 -15.58 -5.45 -0.63
C ALA A 305 -16.97 -5.25 -1.27
N ASP A 306 -17.40 -6.16 -2.15
CA ASP A 306 -18.74 -6.13 -2.77
C ASP A 306 -19.83 -6.71 -1.84
N ASP A 307 -19.46 -7.46 -0.80
CA ASP A 307 -20.36 -7.92 0.27
C ASP A 307 -20.54 -6.88 1.40
N VAL A 308 -19.71 -5.84 1.45
CA VAL A 308 -19.67 -4.84 2.54
C VAL A 308 -20.74 -3.76 2.37
N GLY A 309 -21.40 -3.39 3.46
CA GLY A 309 -22.31 -2.25 3.47
C GLY A 309 -22.67 -1.72 4.88
N PRO A 310 -23.49 -0.65 4.95
CA PRO A 310 -23.82 0.06 6.20
C PRO A 310 -24.52 -0.75 7.30
N GLY A 311 -24.94 -1.99 7.01
CA GLY A 311 -25.58 -2.90 7.98
C GLY A 311 -24.69 -4.05 8.46
N ASN A 312 -23.51 -4.24 7.87
CA ASN A 312 -22.67 -5.44 8.05
C ASN A 312 -21.17 -5.18 7.89
N ALA A 313 -20.70 -3.94 8.08
CA ALA A 313 -19.27 -3.64 8.17
C ALA A 313 -18.67 -4.23 9.47
N LEU A 314 -17.84 -5.27 9.33
CA LEU A 314 -17.19 -6.03 10.43
C LEU A 314 -18.13 -6.31 11.62
N PRO A 315 -19.15 -7.18 11.46
CA PRO A 315 -20.21 -7.40 12.44
C PRO A 315 -19.83 -8.31 13.62
N GLU A 316 -18.63 -8.89 13.62
CA GLU A 316 -18.13 -9.80 14.66
C GLU A 316 -17.81 -9.07 15.98
N TYR A 317 -17.72 -9.81 17.09
CA TYR A 317 -17.26 -9.23 18.35
C TYR A 317 -15.75 -8.92 18.27
N PRO A 318 -15.30 -7.68 18.60
CA PRO A 318 -13.91 -7.28 18.34
C PRO A 318 -12.83 -7.93 19.20
N ARG A 319 -13.10 -8.32 20.46
CA ARG A 319 -12.07 -8.78 21.42
C ARG A 319 -12.17 -10.28 21.77
N PRO A 320 -11.72 -11.23 20.93
CA PRO A 320 -11.72 -12.67 21.24
C PRO A 320 -11.14 -13.09 22.60
N GLN A 321 -10.17 -12.36 23.17
CA GLN A 321 -9.63 -12.63 24.52
C GLN A 321 -10.36 -11.92 25.67
N LEU A 322 -11.39 -11.11 25.40
CA LEU A 322 -12.23 -10.46 26.43
C LEU A 322 -13.70 -10.38 26.00
N THR A 323 -14.35 -11.53 25.88
CA THR A 323 -15.74 -11.68 25.41
C THR A 323 -16.78 -11.42 26.50
N ARG A 324 -17.84 -10.69 26.14
CA ARG A 324 -19.04 -10.45 26.96
C ARG A 324 -20.29 -10.70 26.11
N ASP A 325 -21.29 -11.40 26.67
CA ASP A 325 -22.50 -11.82 25.92
C ASP A 325 -23.35 -10.66 25.41
N ASN A 326 -23.29 -9.51 26.11
CA ASN A 326 -24.08 -8.32 25.78
C ASN A 326 -23.16 -7.23 25.23
N TRP A 327 -23.40 -6.81 23.99
CA TRP A 327 -22.71 -5.72 23.33
C TRP A 327 -23.54 -5.25 22.12
N ARG A 328 -23.14 -4.13 21.50
CA ARG A 328 -23.68 -3.65 20.22
C ARG A 328 -22.58 -3.01 19.39
N ASN A 329 -22.42 -3.50 18.17
CA ASN A 329 -21.57 -2.92 17.14
C ASN A 329 -22.05 -1.49 16.77
N LEU A 330 -21.12 -0.57 16.56
CA LEU A 330 -21.32 0.83 16.17
C LEU A 330 -20.52 1.22 14.91
N ASN A 331 -20.22 0.25 14.06
CA ASN A 331 -19.85 0.43 12.65
C ASN A 331 -21.07 0.86 11.81
N GLY A 332 -20.92 0.87 10.49
CA GLY A 332 -21.95 1.28 9.54
C GLY A 332 -21.85 2.76 9.16
N SER A 333 -22.91 3.33 8.58
CA SER A 333 -22.88 4.72 8.12
C SER A 333 -22.94 5.73 9.28
N TRP A 334 -21.92 6.55 9.40
CA TRP A 334 -21.89 7.77 10.21
C TRP A 334 -22.05 8.99 9.29
N GLN A 335 -22.33 10.16 9.86
CA GLN A 335 -22.18 11.46 9.19
C GLN A 335 -20.72 11.93 9.30
N PHE A 336 -20.23 12.64 8.29
CA PHE A 336 -18.84 13.10 8.18
C PHE A 336 -18.75 14.57 7.72
N ALA A 337 -17.67 15.25 8.10
CA ALA A 337 -17.18 16.47 7.49
C ALA A 337 -15.70 16.70 7.85
N ALA A 338 -14.98 17.42 6.98
CA ALA A 338 -13.71 18.08 7.30
C ALA A 338 -13.86 19.05 8.51
N ALA A 339 -12.74 19.42 9.13
CA ALA A 339 -12.69 20.35 10.26
C ALA A 339 -11.45 21.25 10.23
N ASP A 340 -11.58 22.50 10.66
CA ASP A 340 -10.45 23.43 10.81
C ASP A 340 -9.75 23.29 12.17
N SER A 341 -8.51 23.79 12.28
CA SER A 341 -7.82 23.85 13.58
C SER A 341 -8.49 24.85 14.52
N GLY A 342 -8.92 24.39 15.70
CA GLY A 342 -9.66 25.18 16.69
C GLY A 342 -11.19 25.18 16.52
N ASP A 343 -11.71 24.36 15.60
CA ASP A 343 -13.16 24.18 15.43
C ASP A 343 -13.82 23.57 16.67
N LYS A 344 -15.13 23.79 16.83
CA LYS A 344 -15.88 23.27 18.00
C LYS A 344 -16.71 22.05 17.63
N PRO A 345 -16.82 21.04 18.52
CA PRO A 345 -17.56 19.82 18.24
C PRO A 345 -19.00 20.15 17.76
N PRO A 346 -19.48 19.51 16.68
CA PRO A 346 -20.75 19.84 16.01
C PRO A 346 -22.00 19.35 16.76
N VAL A 347 -22.07 19.58 18.07
CA VAL A 347 -23.14 19.15 18.98
C VAL A 347 -24.51 19.60 18.48
N GLY A 348 -25.43 18.65 18.31
CA GLY A 348 -26.78 18.87 17.79
C GLY A 348 -26.89 19.26 16.31
N LYS A 349 -25.78 19.35 15.56
CA LYS A 349 -25.77 19.63 14.12
C LYS A 349 -25.71 18.33 13.31
N ASN A 350 -26.28 18.32 12.10
CA ASN A 350 -25.95 17.27 11.13
C ASN A 350 -24.70 17.68 10.35
N LEU A 351 -23.88 16.70 9.97
CA LEU A 351 -22.78 16.91 9.01
C LEU A 351 -23.27 16.59 7.59
N ALA A 352 -22.54 17.10 6.59
CA ALA A 352 -22.99 17.11 5.20
C ALA A 352 -22.79 15.76 4.49
N GLU A 353 -21.68 15.09 4.78
CA GLU A 353 -21.26 13.86 4.11
C GLU A 353 -21.58 12.62 4.96
N LYS A 354 -21.25 11.45 4.42
CA LYS A 354 -21.36 10.16 5.12
C LYS A 354 -20.10 9.35 4.90
N ILE A 355 -19.68 8.66 5.95
CA ILE A 355 -18.56 7.72 5.92
C ILE A 355 -19.03 6.35 6.43
N LEU A 356 -18.50 5.27 5.86
CA LEU A 356 -18.69 3.92 6.37
C LEU A 356 -17.60 3.60 7.39
N VAL A 357 -17.95 3.64 8.67
CA VAL A 357 -17.05 3.19 9.75
C VAL A 357 -17.06 1.66 9.78
N PRO A 358 -15.89 0.98 9.89
CA PRO A 358 -14.61 1.54 10.29
C PRO A 358 -13.55 1.50 9.17
N TYR A 359 -13.83 2.04 7.98
CA TYR A 359 -12.84 2.12 6.90
C TYR A 359 -12.20 3.54 6.86
N PRO A 360 -10.89 3.67 6.63
CA PRO A 360 -10.16 4.96 6.66
C PRO A 360 -10.71 6.00 5.69
N VAL A 361 -10.52 7.28 5.97
CA VAL A 361 -11.09 8.38 5.15
C VAL A 361 -10.65 8.28 3.68
N GLU A 362 -9.40 7.91 3.44
CA GLU A 362 -8.77 7.75 2.12
C GLU A 362 -9.25 6.50 1.36
N SER A 363 -9.83 5.51 2.06
CA SER A 363 -10.22 4.22 1.47
C SER A 363 -11.50 4.26 0.63
N GLN A 364 -11.61 3.36 -0.34
CA GLN A 364 -12.79 3.27 -1.21
C GLN A 364 -14.05 2.82 -0.46
N LEU A 365 -13.91 1.92 0.52
CA LEU A 365 -15.03 1.43 1.32
C LEU A 365 -15.63 2.50 2.25
N SER A 366 -14.86 3.51 2.66
CA SER A 366 -15.37 4.62 3.47
C SER A 366 -16.36 5.50 2.69
N GLY A 367 -16.16 5.61 1.37
CA GLY A 367 -16.93 6.47 0.46
C GLY A 367 -16.49 7.94 0.41
N ILE A 368 -15.36 8.29 1.03
CA ILE A 368 -14.80 9.65 1.05
C ILE A 368 -13.61 9.78 0.08
N GLU A 369 -12.65 8.85 0.15
CA GLU A 369 -11.50 8.73 -0.77
C GLU A 369 -10.72 10.04 -0.95
N ARG A 370 -10.32 10.68 0.15
CA ARG A 370 -9.39 11.82 0.18
C ARG A 370 -8.76 11.92 1.57
N HIS A 371 -7.60 12.53 1.68
CA HIS A 371 -7.03 12.89 2.97
C HIS A 371 -7.71 14.13 3.56
N GLU A 372 -7.75 14.21 4.89
CA GLU A 372 -8.20 15.36 5.68
C GLU A 372 -7.37 15.35 6.99
N ASP A 373 -6.53 16.37 7.27
CA ASP A 373 -5.79 16.42 8.54
C ASP A 373 -6.73 16.29 9.75
N ARG A 374 -7.94 16.86 9.63
CA ARG A 374 -8.88 17.10 10.71
C ARG A 374 -10.32 16.89 10.25
N MET A 375 -11.09 16.21 11.08
CA MET A 375 -12.40 15.70 10.69
C MET A 375 -13.34 15.54 11.89
N TRP A 376 -14.65 15.66 11.64
CA TRP A 376 -15.70 15.29 12.59
C TRP A 376 -16.52 14.11 12.07
N TYR A 377 -16.63 13.08 12.90
CA TYR A 377 -17.59 11.99 12.77
C TYR A 377 -18.80 12.25 13.67
N ARG A 378 -20.00 11.89 13.20
CA ARG A 378 -21.21 11.91 14.05
C ARG A 378 -22.14 10.74 13.78
N ARG A 379 -22.58 10.05 14.83
CA ARG A 379 -23.70 9.09 14.78
C ARG A 379 -24.69 9.29 15.92
N THR A 380 -25.75 8.50 15.86
CA THR A 380 -26.65 8.30 16.99
C THR A 380 -26.66 6.83 17.43
N PHE A 381 -26.96 6.58 18.70
CA PHE A 381 -27.15 5.23 19.24
C PHE A 381 -28.30 5.19 20.26
N THR A 382 -28.79 4.00 20.58
CA THR A 382 -29.83 3.80 21.61
C THR A 382 -29.45 2.63 22.50
N VAL A 383 -29.35 2.91 23.80
CA VAL A 383 -28.99 1.94 24.85
C VAL A 383 -30.19 1.02 25.12
N PRO A 384 -30.03 -0.32 25.14
CA PRO A 384 -31.09 -1.25 25.52
C PRO A 384 -31.54 -1.03 26.97
N SER A 385 -32.86 -1.06 27.21
CA SER A 385 -33.43 -0.86 28.55
C SER A 385 -33.15 -2.02 29.51
N ASP A 386 -33.02 -3.23 28.97
CA ASP A 386 -32.68 -4.47 29.68
C ASP A 386 -31.22 -4.52 30.15
N TRP A 387 -30.33 -3.68 29.58
CA TRP A 387 -28.95 -3.54 30.05
C TRP A 387 -28.82 -2.85 31.41
N ARG A 388 -29.87 -2.18 31.91
CA ARG A 388 -29.95 -1.59 33.27
C ARG A 388 -28.77 -0.68 33.66
N ILE A 389 -28.27 0.11 32.70
CA ILE A 389 -27.23 1.12 32.92
C ILE A 389 -27.66 2.09 34.04
N GLY A 390 -26.73 2.43 34.93
CA GLY A 390 -26.99 3.22 36.14
C GLY A 390 -27.57 2.41 37.32
N SER A 391 -27.75 1.10 37.19
CA SER A 391 -28.25 0.21 38.27
C SER A 391 -27.29 -0.96 38.52
N GLY A 392 -26.06 -0.64 38.95
CA GLY A 392 -24.96 -1.61 39.14
C GLY A 392 -24.23 -2.01 37.86
N LYS A 393 -24.57 -1.35 36.75
CA LYS A 393 -23.93 -1.46 35.44
C LYS A 393 -23.62 -0.10 34.84
N HIS A 394 -22.52 -0.04 34.10
CA HIS A 394 -22.05 1.14 33.37
C HIS A 394 -22.05 0.82 31.87
N LEU A 395 -22.10 1.84 31.02
CA LEU A 395 -22.02 1.69 29.57
C LEU A 395 -20.62 2.09 29.11
N GLN A 396 -19.83 1.09 28.71
CA GLN A 396 -18.54 1.34 28.06
C GLN A 396 -18.78 1.58 26.57
N LEU A 397 -18.18 2.64 26.04
CA LEU A 397 -17.95 2.84 24.61
C LEU A 397 -16.48 2.51 24.33
N ASN A 398 -16.21 1.73 23.29
CA ASN A 398 -14.89 1.17 22.98
C ASN A 398 -14.56 1.45 21.51
N PHE A 399 -13.28 1.68 21.22
CA PHE A 399 -12.72 1.89 19.88
C PHE A 399 -11.53 0.94 19.72
N GLY A 400 -11.42 0.25 18.59
CA GLY A 400 -10.28 -0.65 18.34
C GLY A 400 -8.97 0.11 18.10
N ALA A 401 -9.05 1.22 17.36
CA ALA A 401 -8.01 2.21 17.07
C ALA A 401 -8.66 3.39 16.33
N VAL A 402 -8.07 4.59 16.41
CA VAL A 402 -8.48 5.78 15.64
C VAL A 402 -7.23 6.60 15.32
N ASP A 403 -6.81 6.63 14.05
CA ASP A 403 -5.54 7.27 13.68
C ASP A 403 -5.74 8.80 13.50
N TRP A 404 -5.03 9.70 14.21
CA TRP A 404 -4.04 9.45 15.27
C TRP A 404 -4.44 10.01 16.66
N ARG A 405 -5.17 11.13 16.70
CA ARG A 405 -5.67 11.76 17.93
C ARG A 405 -7.17 11.90 17.90
N ALA A 406 -7.87 11.39 18.91
CA ALA A 406 -9.33 11.38 18.96
C ALA A 406 -9.89 12.14 20.17
N GLU A 407 -10.89 12.99 19.96
CA GLU A 407 -11.76 13.53 21.03
C GLU A 407 -13.16 12.93 20.93
N VAL A 408 -13.63 12.26 21.99
CA VAL A 408 -14.95 11.62 21.99
C VAL A 408 -15.94 12.42 22.82
N TYR A 409 -17.09 12.74 22.23
CA TYR A 409 -18.18 13.48 22.85
C TYR A 409 -19.49 12.68 22.81
N VAL A 410 -20.12 12.50 23.96
CA VAL A 410 -21.48 11.96 24.06
C VAL A 410 -22.41 13.09 24.49
N ASN A 411 -23.47 13.33 23.71
CA ASN A 411 -24.53 14.29 24.03
C ASN A 411 -24.07 15.76 24.27
N GLY A 412 -22.86 16.11 23.84
CA GLY A 412 -22.21 17.41 24.06
C GLY A 412 -21.19 17.46 25.21
N THR A 413 -21.01 16.36 25.95
CA THR A 413 -19.98 16.21 26.99
C THR A 413 -18.80 15.43 26.43
N ARG A 414 -17.58 15.96 26.53
CA ARG A 414 -16.35 15.20 26.22
C ARG A 414 -16.20 14.07 27.25
N VAL A 415 -16.11 12.82 26.79
CA VAL A 415 -16.07 11.62 27.65
C VAL A 415 -14.68 10.99 27.70
N THR A 416 -13.88 11.13 26.65
CA THR A 416 -12.44 10.83 26.67
C THR A 416 -11.72 11.60 25.57
N GLU A 417 -10.39 11.65 25.67
CA GLU A 417 -9.46 11.96 24.59
C GLU A 417 -8.49 10.79 24.44
N HIS A 418 -7.93 10.57 23.24
CA HIS A 418 -6.95 9.53 22.94
C HIS A 418 -5.88 10.06 21.99
N GLN A 419 -4.71 9.44 22.04
CA GLN A 419 -3.57 9.70 21.17
C GLN A 419 -2.84 8.36 21.00
N GLY A 420 -2.76 7.89 19.76
CA GLY A 420 -2.21 6.59 19.40
C GLY A 420 -2.98 5.98 18.24
N GLY A 421 -2.26 5.55 17.20
CA GLY A 421 -2.84 5.20 15.90
C GLY A 421 -3.32 3.76 15.79
N TYR A 422 -2.79 2.90 16.66
CA TYR A 422 -2.87 1.44 16.55
C TYR A 422 -3.33 0.73 17.84
N ASP A 423 -3.58 1.47 18.93
CA ASP A 423 -3.96 0.95 20.24
C ASP A 423 -5.44 1.20 20.60
N LYS A 424 -6.01 0.35 21.46
CA LYS A 424 -7.45 0.36 21.77
C LYS A 424 -7.77 1.18 23.03
N PHE A 425 -8.77 2.03 22.92
CA PHE A 425 -9.21 2.90 24.02
C PHE A 425 -10.72 2.80 24.28
N SER A 426 -11.17 3.31 25.43
CA SER A 426 -12.56 3.20 25.88
C SER A 426 -12.95 4.31 26.85
N ALA A 427 -14.26 4.54 27.00
CA ALA A 427 -14.83 5.54 27.90
C ALA A 427 -16.10 5.02 28.59
N ASP A 428 -16.24 5.25 29.90
CA ASP A 428 -17.52 5.11 30.59
C ASP A 428 -18.40 6.32 30.27
N VAL A 429 -19.40 6.12 29.43
CA VAL A 429 -20.29 7.19 28.97
C VAL A 429 -21.52 7.35 29.88
N THR A 430 -21.64 6.58 30.96
CA THR A 430 -22.84 6.47 31.82
C THR A 430 -23.34 7.84 32.31
N ALA A 431 -22.45 8.71 32.76
CA ALA A 431 -22.79 10.04 33.27
C ALA A 431 -23.25 11.03 32.18
N ALA A 432 -22.89 10.78 30.91
CA ALA A 432 -23.28 11.62 29.77
C ALA A 432 -24.62 11.19 29.13
N LEU A 433 -25.21 10.06 29.53
CA LEU A 433 -26.45 9.54 28.97
C LEU A 433 -27.67 10.39 29.35
N LYS A 434 -28.57 10.60 28.37
CA LYS A 434 -29.85 11.28 28.54
C LYS A 434 -30.97 10.23 28.57
N PRO A 435 -31.59 9.92 29.73
CA PRO A 435 -32.55 8.81 29.86
C PRO A 435 -33.74 8.90 28.90
N GLY A 436 -34.18 7.74 28.39
CA GLY A 436 -35.35 7.63 27.51
C GLY A 436 -35.20 8.28 26.14
N ARG A 437 -33.98 8.58 25.69
CA ARG A 437 -33.69 9.21 24.39
C ARG A 437 -32.71 8.39 23.54
N THR A 438 -32.70 8.69 22.25
CA THR A 438 -31.54 8.45 21.39
C THR A 438 -30.38 9.33 21.86
N GLN A 439 -29.18 8.78 21.88
CA GLN A 439 -27.95 9.44 22.30
C GLN A 439 -27.19 9.94 21.06
N GLU A 440 -26.53 11.08 21.17
CA GLU A 440 -25.61 11.61 20.16
C GLU A 440 -24.17 11.20 20.50
N LEU A 441 -23.42 10.70 19.51
CA LEU A 441 -21.99 10.42 19.58
C LEU A 441 -21.29 11.24 18.49
N ILE A 442 -20.29 12.02 18.89
CA ILE A 442 -19.40 12.77 18.02
C ILE A 442 -17.97 12.34 18.34
N VAL A 443 -17.14 12.18 17.31
CA VAL A 443 -15.70 11.97 17.45
C VAL A 443 -15.00 13.00 16.57
N GLY A 444 -14.13 13.82 17.14
CA GLY A 444 -13.18 14.62 16.38
C GLY A 444 -11.89 13.83 16.22
N VAL A 445 -11.27 13.89 15.05
CA VAL A 445 -9.97 13.25 14.81
C VAL A 445 -9.00 14.25 14.19
N TYR A 446 -7.73 14.14 14.56
CA TYR A 446 -6.58 14.78 13.92
C TYR A 446 -5.51 13.73 13.62
N ASP A 447 -5.04 13.70 12.39
CA ASP A 447 -3.92 12.91 11.90
C ASP A 447 -3.03 13.82 11.04
N PRO A 448 -1.75 14.03 11.37
CA PRO A 448 -0.82 14.77 10.52
C PRO A 448 -0.16 13.90 9.44
N THR A 449 -0.24 12.57 9.54
CA THR A 449 0.59 11.59 8.84
C THR A 449 2.08 12.02 8.84
N ASP A 450 2.67 12.39 7.70
CA ASP A 450 4.04 12.90 7.55
C ASP A 450 4.11 14.40 7.18
N GLY A 451 3.05 15.16 7.46
CA GLY A 451 2.87 16.56 7.09
C GLY A 451 4.02 17.49 7.54
N GLN A 452 4.52 18.31 6.60
CA GLN A 452 5.70 19.15 6.83
C GLN A 452 5.51 20.15 7.99
N GLY A 453 6.35 20.01 9.02
CA GLY A 453 6.27 20.85 10.23
C GLY A 453 5.13 20.46 11.19
N GLY A 454 4.44 19.35 10.92
CA GLY A 454 3.54 18.69 11.86
C GLY A 454 4.28 17.92 12.95
N GLU A 455 3.55 17.05 13.64
CA GLU A 455 4.10 16.12 14.61
C GLU A 455 4.51 14.82 13.89
N ASN A 456 5.43 14.03 14.48
CA ASN A 456 5.96 12.80 13.88
C ASN A 456 5.48 11.57 14.66
N PRO A 457 4.23 11.12 14.47
CA PRO A 457 3.72 9.92 15.12
C PRO A 457 4.31 8.64 14.51
N PRO A 458 4.07 7.47 15.14
CA PRO A 458 4.21 6.18 14.48
C PRO A 458 3.27 6.13 13.25
N VAL A 459 3.82 6.07 12.04
CA VAL A 459 3.07 6.10 10.76
C VAL A 459 3.26 4.84 9.91
N GLY A 460 4.27 4.02 10.20
CA GLY A 460 4.65 2.91 9.34
C GLY A 460 4.98 3.39 7.92
N LYS A 461 4.32 2.79 6.93
CA LYS A 461 4.46 3.12 5.50
C LYS A 461 3.51 4.20 4.96
N GLN A 462 2.61 4.75 5.78
CA GLN A 462 1.67 5.82 5.37
C GLN A 462 2.43 7.11 4.98
N ARG A 463 2.20 7.66 3.78
CA ARG A 463 2.75 8.96 3.34
C ARG A 463 1.74 9.77 2.54
N LEU A 464 1.74 11.09 2.69
CA LEU A 464 0.89 12.02 1.94
C LEU A 464 1.20 12.06 0.44
N ASP A 465 2.41 11.68 0.03
CA ASP A 465 2.80 11.48 -1.38
C ASP A 465 3.28 10.03 -1.63
N PRO A 466 2.36 9.06 -1.79
CA PRO A 466 2.69 7.65 -1.89
C PRO A 466 3.41 7.31 -3.21
N SER A 467 4.50 6.55 -3.09
CA SER A 467 5.39 6.13 -4.17
C SER A 467 6.35 5.02 -3.71
N GLY A 468 6.69 4.10 -4.61
CA GLY A 468 7.55 2.95 -4.29
C GLY A 468 7.02 2.13 -3.12
N ILE A 469 7.83 1.99 -2.07
CA ILE A 469 7.52 1.28 -0.83
C ILE A 469 6.59 2.04 0.13
N TRP A 470 6.10 3.24 -0.24
CA TRP A 470 5.26 4.10 0.59
C TRP A 470 3.82 4.15 0.07
N TYR A 471 2.85 4.04 1.00
CA TYR A 471 1.45 3.76 0.68
C TYR A 471 0.50 4.90 1.12
N THR A 472 -0.73 4.87 0.59
CA THR A 472 -1.80 5.82 0.91
C THR A 472 -2.05 5.92 2.43
N PRO A 473 -2.28 7.13 2.99
CA PRO A 473 -2.67 7.30 4.40
C PRO A 473 -3.97 6.56 4.74
N SER A 474 -4.19 6.31 6.03
CA SER A 474 -5.31 5.54 6.55
C SER A 474 -5.88 6.19 7.82
N SER A 475 -6.20 7.49 7.70
CA SER A 475 -6.63 8.33 8.81
C SER A 475 -8.02 7.95 9.35
N GLY A 476 -8.29 8.33 10.60
CA GLY A 476 -9.60 8.28 11.20
C GLY A 476 -9.97 6.94 11.87
N ILE A 477 -11.28 6.65 11.92
CA ILE A 477 -11.80 5.48 12.66
C ILE A 477 -11.65 4.22 11.80
N TRP A 478 -10.46 3.61 11.82
CA TRP A 478 -10.11 2.45 10.99
C TRP A 478 -10.33 1.08 11.66
N GLN A 479 -10.63 1.01 12.96
CA GLN A 479 -11.09 -0.21 13.61
C GLN A 479 -12.48 -0.10 14.25
N THR A 480 -13.08 -1.25 14.55
CA THR A 480 -14.48 -1.33 14.98
C THR A 480 -14.77 -0.50 16.24
N VAL A 481 -15.90 0.19 16.23
CA VAL A 481 -16.47 0.90 17.40
C VAL A 481 -17.61 0.07 17.97
N TRP A 482 -17.71 -0.08 19.29
CA TRP A 482 -18.83 -0.80 19.92
C TRP A 482 -19.13 -0.32 21.35
N MET A 483 -20.32 -0.65 21.85
CA MET A 483 -20.72 -0.37 23.23
C MET A 483 -21.21 -1.62 23.97
N GLU A 484 -21.00 -1.66 25.28
CA GLU A 484 -21.33 -2.83 26.11
C GLU A 484 -21.68 -2.48 27.57
N PRO A 485 -22.55 -3.25 28.25
CA PRO A 485 -22.99 -3.01 29.61
C PRO A 485 -22.10 -3.76 30.62
N VAL A 486 -21.00 -3.15 31.02
CA VAL A 486 -20.09 -3.65 32.05
C VAL A 486 -20.70 -3.52 33.46
N ALA A 487 -20.18 -4.26 34.44
CA ALA A 487 -20.55 -4.06 35.84
C ALA A 487 -19.84 -2.81 36.41
N THR A 488 -20.34 -2.23 37.52
CA THR A 488 -19.62 -1.13 38.21
C THR A 488 -18.20 -1.52 38.61
N ASP A 489 -17.99 -2.80 38.96
CA ASP A 489 -16.68 -3.41 39.13
C ASP A 489 -16.45 -4.40 37.98
N HIS A 490 -15.64 -4.02 36.99
CA HIS A 490 -15.35 -4.80 35.77
C HIS A 490 -13.86 -4.80 35.44
N VAL A 491 -13.45 -5.69 34.52
CA VAL A 491 -12.06 -5.78 34.02
C VAL A 491 -11.91 -5.14 32.63
N ASP A 492 -10.79 -4.44 32.41
CA ASP A 492 -10.46 -3.86 31.11
C ASP A 492 -9.65 -4.82 30.24
N SER A 493 -8.82 -5.66 30.85
CA SER A 493 -8.06 -6.72 30.17
C SER A 493 -7.72 -7.90 31.11
N LEU A 494 -7.20 -8.97 30.50
CA LEU A 494 -6.64 -10.14 31.19
C LEU A 494 -5.21 -10.37 30.70
N LYS A 495 -4.22 -10.24 31.57
CA LYS A 495 -2.85 -10.71 31.29
C LYS A 495 -2.78 -12.20 31.61
N LEU A 496 -2.41 -13.00 30.60
CA LEU A 496 -2.42 -14.45 30.63
C LEU A 496 -1.01 -14.99 30.33
N THR A 497 -0.26 -15.32 31.37
CA THR A 497 1.17 -15.66 31.26
C THR A 497 1.39 -17.18 31.42
N PRO A 498 1.73 -17.94 30.36
CA PRO A 498 1.95 -19.39 30.45
C PRO A 498 3.35 -19.74 30.99
N ASP A 499 3.40 -20.69 31.91
CA ASP A 499 4.61 -21.34 32.43
C ASP A 499 4.53 -22.85 32.11
N VAL A 500 5.08 -23.22 30.94
CA VAL A 500 5.12 -24.62 30.48
C VAL A 500 5.92 -25.49 31.44
N LYS A 501 7.09 -25.01 31.89
CA LYS A 501 8.06 -25.74 32.72
C LYS A 501 7.47 -26.19 34.06
N ASN A 502 6.63 -25.37 34.67
CA ASN A 502 5.94 -25.71 35.92
C ASN A 502 4.46 -26.11 35.72
N SER A 503 4.00 -26.20 34.47
CA SER A 503 2.64 -26.56 34.04
C SER A 503 1.53 -25.66 34.61
N ARG A 504 1.67 -24.34 34.41
CA ARG A 504 0.78 -23.32 34.99
C ARG A 504 0.39 -22.24 33.98
N LEU A 505 -0.77 -21.63 34.18
CA LEU A 505 -1.12 -20.33 33.63
C LEU A 505 -1.27 -19.35 34.79
N THR A 506 -0.61 -18.20 34.71
CA THR A 506 -0.88 -17.06 35.60
C THR A 506 -1.93 -16.16 34.96
N VAL A 507 -2.99 -15.87 35.71
CA VAL A 507 -4.12 -15.02 35.29
C VAL A 507 -4.14 -13.76 36.14
N GLU A 508 -4.03 -12.61 35.50
CA GLU A 508 -3.96 -11.30 36.13
C GLU A 508 -5.02 -10.37 35.53
N PRO A 509 -6.19 -10.19 36.19
CA PRO A 509 -7.21 -9.26 35.74
C PRO A 509 -6.80 -7.80 35.99
N GLN A 510 -6.86 -6.96 34.95
CA GLN A 510 -6.42 -5.56 34.97
C GLN A 510 -7.60 -4.58 34.82
N GLY A 511 -7.34 -3.28 35.03
CA GLY A 511 -8.36 -2.21 34.98
C GLY A 511 -9.31 -2.16 36.18
N VAL A 512 -9.21 -3.14 37.08
CA VAL A 512 -10.16 -3.39 38.16
C VAL A 512 -9.53 -3.14 39.54
N LYS A 513 -10.30 -2.59 40.48
CA LYS A 513 -9.83 -2.36 41.85
C LYS A 513 -9.48 -3.66 42.58
N ASP A 514 -8.51 -3.57 43.49
CA ASP A 514 -8.00 -4.68 44.31
C ASP A 514 -9.04 -5.30 45.25
N GLY A 515 -8.76 -6.54 45.66
CA GLY A 515 -9.48 -7.23 46.73
C GLY A 515 -10.85 -7.80 46.36
N LEU A 516 -11.34 -7.64 45.13
CA LEU A 516 -12.58 -8.28 44.66
C LEU A 516 -12.39 -9.79 44.52
N PRO A 517 -13.41 -10.62 44.80
CA PRO A 517 -13.31 -12.07 44.62
C PRO A 517 -13.20 -12.43 43.14
N VAL A 518 -12.19 -13.23 42.79
CA VAL A 518 -11.94 -13.73 41.43
C VAL A 518 -12.09 -15.23 41.40
N SER A 519 -12.70 -15.77 40.35
CA SER A 519 -12.55 -17.17 39.96
C SER A 519 -12.27 -17.30 38.47
N ALA A 520 -11.25 -18.07 38.11
CA ALA A 520 -10.92 -18.40 36.73
C ALA A 520 -11.00 -19.92 36.54
N THR A 521 -11.62 -20.36 35.43
CA THR A 521 -11.82 -21.78 35.09
C THR A 521 -11.40 -22.03 33.65
N ALA A 522 -10.46 -22.96 33.45
CA ALA A 522 -9.98 -23.36 32.14
C ALA A 522 -10.63 -24.68 31.67
N TYR A 523 -10.86 -24.79 30.36
CA TYR A 523 -11.46 -25.94 29.71
C TYR A 523 -10.67 -26.37 28.46
N ALA A 524 -10.58 -27.68 28.23
CA ALA A 524 -10.15 -28.27 26.97
C ALA A 524 -11.41 -28.70 26.21
N GLY A 525 -11.87 -27.87 25.26
CA GLY A 525 -13.22 -27.96 24.71
C GLY A 525 -14.26 -27.92 25.83
N HIS A 526 -15.17 -28.89 25.89
CA HIS A 526 -16.18 -28.96 26.97
C HIS A 526 -15.65 -29.52 28.30
N ARG A 527 -14.44 -30.09 28.35
CA ARG A 527 -13.87 -30.68 29.57
C ARG A 527 -13.21 -29.61 30.43
N LYS A 528 -13.75 -29.31 31.61
CA LYS A 528 -13.07 -28.49 32.63
C LYS A 528 -11.73 -29.16 33.00
N VAL A 529 -10.62 -28.43 32.90
CA VAL A 529 -9.28 -28.95 33.26
C VAL A 529 -8.70 -28.33 34.53
N ALA A 530 -9.02 -27.06 34.84
CA ALA A 530 -8.52 -26.38 36.03
C ALA A 530 -9.49 -25.31 36.55
N THR A 531 -9.39 -24.98 37.83
CA THR A 531 -10.11 -23.86 38.47
C THR A 531 -9.23 -23.26 39.56
N VAL A 532 -9.22 -21.93 39.65
CA VAL A 532 -8.57 -21.18 40.73
C VAL A 532 -9.55 -20.13 41.28
N THR A 533 -9.37 -19.78 42.55
CA THR A 533 -10.09 -18.70 43.22
C THR A 533 -9.10 -17.84 44.00
N GLY A 534 -9.27 -16.52 43.95
CA GLY A 534 -8.36 -15.56 44.57
C GLY A 534 -9.00 -14.18 44.65
N ARG A 535 -8.18 -13.12 44.56
CA ARG A 535 -8.66 -11.74 44.52
C ARG A 535 -7.90 -10.91 43.49
N THR A 536 -8.50 -9.82 43.02
CA THR A 536 -7.83 -8.79 42.21
C THR A 536 -6.71 -8.13 43.01
N GLY A 537 -5.70 -7.59 42.31
CA GLY A 537 -4.46 -7.09 42.90
C GLY A 537 -3.44 -8.17 43.27
N GLN A 538 -3.70 -9.45 42.96
CA GLN A 538 -2.80 -10.59 43.18
C GLN A 538 -2.88 -11.57 41.99
N PRO A 539 -1.76 -12.08 41.46
CA PRO A 539 -1.78 -13.05 40.37
C PRO A 539 -2.44 -14.39 40.77
N LEU A 540 -3.27 -14.96 39.90
CA LEU A 540 -3.94 -16.24 40.13
C LEU A 540 -3.31 -17.38 39.31
N THR A 541 -2.74 -18.39 39.97
CA THR A 541 -2.11 -19.53 39.29
C THR A 541 -3.09 -20.67 39.04
N LEU A 542 -3.47 -20.90 37.78
CA LEU A 542 -4.10 -22.15 37.33
C LEU A 542 -3.02 -23.21 37.09
N LYS A 543 -3.14 -24.38 37.73
CA LYS A 543 -2.30 -25.54 37.38
C LYS A 543 -2.97 -26.34 36.25
N ILE A 544 -2.33 -26.39 35.08
CA ILE A 544 -2.77 -27.20 33.94
C ILE A 544 -1.99 -28.51 33.98
N THR A 545 -2.60 -29.57 34.54
CA THR A 545 -1.93 -30.88 34.65
C THR A 545 -1.87 -31.54 33.28
N ASP A 546 -0.68 -31.97 32.86
CA ASP A 546 -0.40 -32.55 31.55
C ASP A 546 -0.85 -31.63 30.39
N PRO A 547 -0.19 -30.46 30.24
CA PRO A 547 -0.66 -29.44 29.31
C PRO A 547 -0.40 -29.84 27.86
N HIS A 548 -1.47 -30.05 27.10
CA HIS A 548 -1.44 -29.94 25.64
C HIS A 548 -0.88 -28.55 25.28
N LEU A 549 0.21 -28.52 24.52
CA LEU A 549 0.95 -27.30 24.20
C LEU A 549 0.50 -26.72 22.85
N TRP A 550 0.61 -25.40 22.70
CA TRP A 550 0.38 -24.72 21.43
C TRP A 550 1.64 -24.72 20.56
N SER A 551 1.46 -24.93 19.26
CA SER A 551 2.52 -24.88 18.23
C SER A 551 1.92 -24.62 16.83
N PRO A 552 2.72 -24.33 15.80
CA PRO A 552 2.23 -24.18 14.42
C PRO A 552 1.54 -25.41 13.84
N ASP A 553 1.94 -26.62 14.25
CA ASP A 553 1.38 -27.89 13.75
C ASP A 553 0.21 -28.39 14.60
N ASP A 554 0.16 -27.96 15.87
CA ASP A 554 -0.87 -28.30 16.84
C ASP A 554 -1.24 -27.03 17.65
N PRO A 555 -2.10 -26.14 17.10
CA PRO A 555 -2.44 -24.85 17.69
C PRO A 555 -3.49 -25.00 18.80
N PHE A 556 -3.18 -25.78 19.84
CA PHE A 556 -4.13 -26.07 20.91
C PHE A 556 -4.41 -24.84 21.78
N LEU A 557 -5.70 -24.48 21.89
CA LEU A 557 -6.19 -23.39 22.74
C LEU A 557 -7.18 -23.92 23.78
N TYR A 558 -7.07 -23.42 25.00
CA TYR A 558 -8.00 -23.67 26.10
C TYR A 558 -8.99 -22.52 26.22
N ASP A 559 -10.28 -22.82 26.38
CA ASP A 559 -11.27 -21.82 26.76
C ASP A 559 -11.07 -21.41 28.23
N LEU A 560 -11.12 -20.12 28.52
CA LEU A 560 -11.00 -19.56 29.87
C LEU A 560 -12.25 -18.75 30.21
N LYS A 561 -12.82 -19.00 31.40
CA LYS A 561 -13.95 -18.21 31.93
C LYS A 561 -13.53 -17.57 33.24
N VAL A 562 -13.61 -16.24 33.30
CA VAL A 562 -13.21 -15.44 34.46
C VAL A 562 -14.41 -14.69 35.02
N ALA A 563 -14.57 -14.76 36.34
CA ALA A 563 -15.56 -14.05 37.12
C ALA A 563 -14.84 -13.14 38.10
N VAL A 564 -15.10 -11.82 38.04
CA VAL A 564 -14.51 -10.82 38.94
C VAL A 564 -15.64 -10.05 39.60
N GLY A 565 -15.91 -10.32 40.88
CA GLY A 565 -17.06 -9.75 41.58
C GLY A 565 -18.38 -10.05 40.86
N ALA A 566 -18.98 -9.03 40.24
CA ALA A 566 -20.18 -9.13 39.42
C ALA A 566 -19.92 -9.34 37.92
N ASP A 567 -18.74 -8.96 37.40
CA ASP A 567 -18.40 -9.05 35.98
C ASP A 567 -18.01 -10.47 35.55
N ARG A 568 -18.29 -10.81 34.29
CA ARG A 568 -18.13 -12.14 33.70
C ARG A 568 -17.59 -12.00 32.28
N VAL A 569 -16.40 -12.55 32.05
CA VAL A 569 -15.73 -12.51 30.74
C VAL A 569 -15.28 -13.91 30.31
N GLY A 570 -15.36 -14.16 29.00
CA GLY A 570 -14.73 -15.32 28.35
C GLY A 570 -13.44 -14.91 27.65
N SER A 571 -12.48 -15.82 27.58
CA SER A 571 -11.17 -15.64 26.97
C SER A 571 -10.62 -16.99 26.50
N TYR A 572 -9.41 -17.03 25.96
CA TYR A 572 -8.70 -18.27 25.64
C TYR A 572 -7.19 -18.08 25.82
N PHE A 573 -6.44 -19.18 25.94
CA PHE A 573 -4.98 -19.16 25.98
C PHE A 573 -4.37 -20.41 25.33
N GLY A 574 -3.15 -20.27 24.81
CA GLY A 574 -2.28 -21.38 24.42
C GLY A 574 -1.20 -21.61 25.48
N MET A 575 -0.78 -22.85 25.69
CA MET A 575 0.36 -23.18 26.56
C MET A 575 1.63 -23.30 25.70
N ARG A 576 2.47 -22.26 25.65
CA ARG A 576 3.74 -22.29 24.89
C ARG A 576 4.86 -21.52 25.59
N SER A 577 6.11 -21.87 25.29
CA SER A 577 7.32 -21.13 25.70
C SER A 577 8.25 -20.92 24.51
N ILE A 578 8.79 -19.71 24.35
CA ILE A 578 9.81 -19.37 23.35
C ILE A 578 11.08 -18.88 24.07
N ALA A 579 12.25 -19.22 23.56
CA ALA A 579 13.55 -18.71 24.03
C ALA A 579 14.61 -18.80 22.92
N VAL A 580 15.80 -18.23 23.17
CA VAL A 580 17.02 -18.61 22.45
C VAL A 580 17.88 -19.45 23.40
N GLU A 581 18.29 -20.63 22.95
CA GLU A 581 19.13 -21.57 23.71
C GLU A 581 20.35 -22.01 22.87
N GLN A 582 21.43 -22.40 23.56
CA GLN A 582 22.63 -22.95 22.90
C GLN A 582 22.41 -24.43 22.58
N VAL A 583 22.28 -24.75 21.29
CA VAL A 583 22.11 -26.12 20.81
C VAL A 583 23.30 -26.48 19.95
N ASN A 584 24.04 -27.52 20.36
CA ASN A 584 25.30 -27.96 19.72
C ASN A 584 26.38 -26.85 19.57
N GLY A 585 26.29 -25.77 20.36
CA GLY A 585 27.21 -24.62 20.31
C GLY A 585 26.75 -23.46 19.41
N THR A 586 25.55 -23.56 18.83
CA THR A 586 24.92 -22.50 18.03
C THR A 586 23.72 -21.92 18.78
N PRO A 587 23.51 -20.59 18.81
CA PRO A 587 22.25 -20.00 19.26
C PRO A 587 21.08 -20.43 18.37
N ARG A 588 20.06 -21.04 18.97
CA ARG A 588 18.85 -21.47 18.27
C ARG A 588 17.60 -20.95 18.94
N THR A 589 16.63 -20.48 18.15
CA THR A 589 15.28 -20.22 18.64
C THR A 589 14.61 -21.54 18.97
N VAL A 590 14.08 -21.66 20.19
CA VAL A 590 13.43 -22.88 20.68
C VAL A 590 11.98 -22.62 21.07
N LEU A 591 11.05 -23.38 20.47
CA LEU A 591 9.64 -23.43 20.85
C LEU A 591 9.41 -24.69 21.68
N ASN A 592 8.83 -24.53 22.87
CA ASN A 592 8.51 -25.62 23.81
C ASN A 592 9.73 -26.53 24.13
N GLY A 593 10.95 -25.96 24.13
CA GLY A 593 12.19 -26.68 24.40
C GLY A 593 12.75 -27.50 23.23
N LYS A 594 12.33 -27.22 21.99
CA LYS A 594 12.88 -27.81 20.75
C LYS A 594 13.26 -26.69 19.78
N PRO A 595 14.33 -26.83 18.96
CA PRO A 595 14.63 -25.84 17.93
C PRO A 595 13.46 -25.65 16.97
N VAL A 596 13.27 -24.43 16.49
CA VAL A 596 12.28 -24.09 15.48
C VAL A 596 12.89 -23.11 14.48
N PHE A 597 12.72 -23.40 13.19
CA PHE A 597 12.99 -22.43 12.12
C PHE A 597 11.72 -21.64 11.82
N MET A 598 11.80 -20.32 11.82
CA MET A 598 10.66 -19.42 11.56
C MET A 598 10.67 -18.98 10.09
N MET A 599 9.82 -19.62 9.28
CA MET A 599 9.63 -19.27 7.88
C MET A 599 8.37 -18.41 7.75
N ALA A 600 8.57 -17.14 7.39
CA ALA A 600 7.53 -16.11 7.35
C ALA A 600 7.46 -15.39 5.99
N THR A 601 6.44 -14.53 5.85
CA THR A 601 6.47 -13.41 4.92
C THR A 601 6.30 -12.09 5.67
N LEU A 602 6.60 -10.96 5.02
CA LEU A 602 6.03 -9.68 5.43
C LEU A 602 4.54 -9.65 5.11
N ASP A 603 3.74 -9.21 6.08
CA ASP A 603 2.32 -8.87 5.93
C ASP A 603 2.12 -7.40 6.34
N GLN A 604 2.07 -6.50 5.35
CA GLN A 604 1.82 -5.06 5.53
C GLN A 604 0.40 -4.79 6.05
N GLY A 605 -0.57 -5.70 5.83
CA GLY A 605 -1.96 -5.52 6.24
C GLY A 605 -2.77 -4.50 5.42
N PHE A 606 -2.35 -4.18 4.19
CA PHE A 606 -3.04 -3.24 3.31
C PHE A 606 -4.01 -3.93 2.34
N TRP A 607 -5.10 -3.22 2.00
CA TRP A 607 -6.20 -3.66 1.15
C TRP A 607 -6.54 -2.57 0.10
N PRO A 608 -6.75 -2.89 -1.19
CA PRO A 608 -6.96 -1.87 -2.24
C PRO A 608 -8.27 -1.08 -2.10
N ASP A 609 -9.19 -1.60 -1.31
CA ASP A 609 -10.55 -1.12 -1.09
C ASP A 609 -10.76 -0.55 0.33
N GLY A 610 -10.07 -1.10 1.34
CA GLY A 610 -10.17 -0.70 2.74
C GLY A 610 -8.89 -0.14 3.38
N LEU A 611 -7.77 -0.04 2.65
CA LEU A 611 -6.44 0.38 3.11
C LEU A 611 -6.00 -0.38 4.38
N HIS A 612 -5.85 0.26 5.54
CA HIS A 612 -5.56 -0.45 6.81
C HIS A 612 -6.63 -1.47 7.24
N THR A 613 -7.87 -1.39 6.74
CA THR A 613 -9.00 -2.18 7.25
C THR A 613 -9.44 -3.26 6.27
N ALA A 614 -9.26 -4.52 6.65
CA ALA A 614 -9.77 -5.65 5.87
C ALA A 614 -11.30 -5.54 5.65
N PRO A 615 -11.83 -5.76 4.43
CA PRO A 615 -13.25 -5.63 4.13
C PRO A 615 -14.16 -6.45 5.07
N THR A 616 -13.76 -7.69 5.38
CA THR A 616 -14.49 -8.61 6.26
C THR A 616 -13.52 -9.42 7.14
N ASP A 617 -14.03 -10.06 8.21
CA ASP A 617 -13.26 -11.04 8.98
C ASP A 617 -12.82 -12.25 8.15
N GLU A 618 -13.55 -12.60 7.08
CA GLU A 618 -13.12 -13.65 6.15
C GLU A 618 -11.89 -13.22 5.33
N ALA A 619 -11.86 -11.95 4.87
CA ALA A 619 -10.72 -11.35 4.19
C ALA A 619 -9.50 -11.29 5.12
N LEU A 620 -9.68 -10.77 6.35
CA LEU A 620 -8.63 -10.74 7.38
C LEU A 620 -8.04 -12.13 7.67
N ALA A 621 -8.89 -13.16 7.63
CA ALA A 621 -8.49 -14.55 7.81
C ALA A 621 -7.96 -15.22 6.52
N TYR A 622 -8.10 -14.61 5.34
CA TYR A 622 -7.69 -15.22 4.07
C TYR A 622 -6.17 -15.24 3.92
N ASP A 623 -5.50 -14.11 4.13
CA ASP A 623 -4.04 -14.04 3.98
C ASP A 623 -3.34 -14.99 4.98
N LEU A 624 -3.85 -15.11 6.21
CA LEU A 624 -3.37 -16.07 7.21
C LEU A 624 -3.64 -17.54 6.83
N LYS A 625 -4.74 -17.85 6.11
CA LYS A 625 -4.95 -19.19 5.52
C LYS A 625 -3.95 -19.43 4.38
N MET A 626 -3.72 -18.45 3.51
CA MET A 626 -2.76 -18.56 2.40
C MET A 626 -1.34 -18.86 2.89
N HIS A 627 -0.90 -18.26 4.01
CA HIS A 627 0.35 -18.64 4.68
C HIS A 627 0.41 -20.15 5.00
N LYS A 628 -0.61 -20.69 5.68
CA LYS A 628 -0.68 -22.13 6.02
C LYS A 628 -0.86 -23.02 4.79
N GLU A 629 -1.51 -22.55 3.73
CA GLU A 629 -1.66 -23.27 2.46
C GLU A 629 -0.33 -23.36 1.71
N MET A 630 0.41 -22.27 1.60
CA MET A 630 1.77 -22.19 1.03
C MET A 630 2.86 -22.80 1.92
N GLY A 631 2.56 -23.15 3.17
CA GLY A 631 3.45 -23.91 4.06
C GLY A 631 4.28 -23.10 5.04
N PHE A 632 4.05 -21.79 5.15
CA PHE A 632 4.68 -20.94 6.17
C PHE A 632 4.21 -21.35 7.58
N ASN A 633 5.10 -21.20 8.58
CA ASN A 633 4.79 -21.42 9.99
C ASN A 633 4.80 -20.13 10.82
N ALA A 634 5.19 -19.01 10.21
CA ALA A 634 5.27 -17.69 10.83
C ALA A 634 4.75 -16.58 9.91
N VAL A 635 4.57 -15.38 10.47
CA VAL A 635 4.25 -14.12 9.77
C VAL A 635 5.00 -12.99 10.48
N ARG A 636 5.61 -12.06 9.74
CA ARG A 636 6.08 -10.78 10.28
C ARG A 636 5.05 -9.71 9.92
N LYS A 637 4.31 -9.25 10.93
CA LYS A 637 3.32 -8.18 10.78
C LYS A 637 4.07 -6.85 10.76
N HIS A 638 4.27 -6.35 9.54
CA HIS A 638 5.27 -5.32 9.26
C HIS A 638 4.77 -3.91 9.63
N ILE A 639 5.46 -3.29 10.59
CA ILE A 639 5.28 -1.91 11.08
C ILE A 639 3.82 -1.38 11.14
N LYS A 640 2.90 -2.26 11.54
CA LYS A 640 1.46 -2.04 11.73
C LYS A 640 1.00 -2.96 12.86
N VAL A 641 0.06 -2.56 13.70
CA VAL A 641 -0.66 -3.49 14.60
C VAL A 641 -2.05 -3.78 14.00
N GLU A 642 -2.51 -5.02 14.05
CA GLU A 642 -3.84 -5.41 13.54
C GLU A 642 -4.91 -5.46 14.65
N PRO A 643 -6.21 -5.54 14.33
CA PRO A 643 -7.24 -5.81 15.35
C PRO A 643 -7.00 -7.14 16.07
N ASP A 644 -7.44 -7.27 17.35
CA ASP A 644 -7.45 -8.52 18.15
C ASP A 644 -7.93 -9.76 17.36
N ARG A 645 -8.79 -9.58 16.35
CA ARG A 645 -9.29 -10.64 15.47
C ARG A 645 -8.23 -11.27 14.56
N TRP A 646 -7.24 -10.52 14.08
CA TRP A 646 -6.14 -11.05 13.26
C TRP A 646 -5.25 -11.97 14.12
N PHE A 647 -4.90 -11.53 15.33
CA PHE A 647 -4.17 -12.35 16.30
C PHE A 647 -4.95 -13.61 16.68
N TYR A 648 -6.28 -13.52 16.87
CA TYR A 648 -7.13 -14.69 17.06
C TYR A 648 -7.05 -15.69 15.89
N TRP A 649 -7.00 -15.21 14.64
CA TRP A 649 -6.80 -16.09 13.49
C TRP A 649 -5.40 -16.73 13.48
N ALA A 650 -4.33 -15.98 13.79
CA ALA A 650 -2.98 -16.53 13.91
C ALA A 650 -2.86 -17.58 15.04
N ASP A 651 -3.44 -17.30 16.22
CA ASP A 651 -3.54 -18.22 17.36
C ASP A 651 -4.26 -19.52 16.98
N ARG A 652 -5.33 -19.41 16.17
CA ARG A 652 -6.21 -20.53 15.76
C ARG A 652 -5.65 -21.35 14.60
N LEU A 653 -4.90 -20.73 13.70
CA LEU A 653 -4.32 -21.36 12.50
C LEU A 653 -2.93 -21.95 12.76
N GLY A 654 -2.29 -21.59 13.87
CA GLY A 654 -0.92 -22.03 14.17
C GLY A 654 0.10 -21.28 13.34
N LEU A 655 0.15 -19.96 13.50
CA LEU A 655 1.20 -19.10 12.96
C LEU A 655 1.94 -18.42 14.12
N MET A 656 3.28 -18.44 14.07
CA MET A 656 4.12 -17.63 14.95
C MET A 656 4.17 -16.21 14.41
N VAL A 657 3.85 -15.22 15.23
CA VAL A 657 3.85 -13.81 14.84
C VAL A 657 5.10 -13.12 15.37
N TRP A 658 5.83 -12.45 14.47
CA TRP A 658 6.71 -11.35 14.82
C TRP A 658 5.87 -10.08 14.68
N GLN A 659 5.73 -9.32 15.76
CA GLN A 659 4.94 -8.10 15.79
C GLN A 659 5.90 -6.90 15.85
N ASP A 660 5.91 -6.12 14.78
CA ASP A 660 6.70 -4.90 14.68
C ASP A 660 5.97 -3.73 15.34
N MET A 661 6.72 -2.85 16.00
CA MET A 661 6.24 -1.51 16.33
C MET A 661 6.12 -0.66 15.04
N PRO A 662 5.01 0.06 14.79
CA PRO A 662 4.92 0.99 13.67
C PRO A 662 6.02 2.05 13.69
N ALA A 663 6.76 2.19 12.59
CA ALA A 663 7.89 3.12 12.51
C ALA A 663 7.43 4.59 12.45
N MET A 664 8.24 5.51 12.99
CA MET A 664 8.10 6.95 12.72
C MET A 664 8.68 7.29 11.33
N THR A 665 8.54 8.55 10.89
CA THR A 665 8.99 9.00 9.56
C THR A 665 10.48 8.67 9.30
N ALA A 666 10.74 7.97 8.20
CA ALA A 666 12.09 7.58 7.78
C ALA A 666 12.98 8.82 7.50
N GLY A 667 14.27 8.73 7.83
CA GLY A 667 15.22 9.85 7.69
C GLY A 667 15.07 11.00 8.70
N VAL A 668 14.01 10.99 9.53
CA VAL A 668 13.79 12.00 10.58
C VAL A 668 14.33 11.47 11.92
N ASN A 669 15.23 12.23 12.56
CA ASN A 669 15.63 11.97 13.95
C ASN A 669 14.50 12.47 14.89
N PRO A 670 13.82 11.58 15.64
CA PRO A 670 12.67 11.97 16.46
C PRO A 670 13.10 12.84 17.66
N ASP A 671 12.26 13.81 18.00
CA ASP A 671 12.45 14.69 19.15
C ASP A 671 12.03 14.00 20.47
N ALA A 672 12.21 14.67 21.61
CA ALA A 672 11.88 14.11 22.91
C ALA A 672 10.38 13.80 23.08
N ALA A 673 9.48 14.54 22.43
CA ALA A 673 8.05 14.26 22.46
C ALA A 673 7.71 13.02 21.63
N SER A 674 8.21 12.93 20.40
CA SER A 674 8.01 11.80 19.47
C SER A 674 8.58 10.49 20.04
N ARG A 675 9.71 10.54 20.75
CA ARG A 675 10.29 9.38 21.45
C ARG A 675 9.43 8.92 22.63
N ALA A 676 9.01 9.85 23.49
CA ALA A 676 8.13 9.54 24.63
C ALA A 676 6.74 9.02 24.19
N GLU A 677 6.31 9.40 22.99
CA GLU A 677 5.15 8.87 22.31
C GLU A 677 5.37 7.43 21.82
N TYR A 678 6.39 7.21 21.00
CA TYR A 678 6.75 5.88 20.49
C TYR A 678 6.87 4.83 21.60
N GLU A 679 7.50 5.18 22.74
CA GLU A 679 7.60 4.31 23.91
C GLU A 679 6.26 4.06 24.62
N ARG A 680 5.27 4.96 24.50
CA ARG A 680 3.89 4.74 24.99
C ARG A 680 3.12 3.80 24.06
N GLU A 681 3.08 4.08 22.76
CA GLU A 681 2.37 3.21 21.80
C GLU A 681 2.97 1.79 21.77
N MET A 682 4.31 1.66 21.85
CA MET A 682 4.99 0.36 21.99
C MET A 682 4.59 -0.38 23.28
N LYS A 683 4.37 0.34 24.39
CA LYS A 683 3.89 -0.26 25.65
C LYS A 683 2.48 -0.81 25.51
N GLN A 684 1.60 -0.09 24.81
CA GLN A 684 0.21 -0.46 24.60
C GLN A 684 0.12 -1.70 23.70
N MET A 685 0.80 -1.69 22.54
CA MET A 685 0.94 -2.86 21.66
C MET A 685 1.38 -4.12 22.41
N ILE A 686 2.38 -3.99 23.30
CA ILE A 686 2.88 -5.10 24.11
C ILE A 686 1.82 -5.55 25.13
N ASP A 687 1.22 -4.64 25.91
CA ASP A 687 0.21 -5.00 26.92
C ASP A 687 -1.06 -5.61 26.32
N GLU A 688 -1.47 -5.16 25.14
CA GLU A 688 -2.68 -5.65 24.46
C GLU A 688 -2.54 -7.07 23.93
N HIS A 689 -1.37 -7.42 23.40
CA HIS A 689 -1.13 -8.72 22.76
C HIS A 689 -0.22 -9.65 23.58
N ILE A 690 0.13 -9.28 24.82
CA ILE A 690 0.89 -10.13 25.77
C ILE A 690 0.23 -11.49 26.04
N SER A 691 -1.10 -11.57 25.86
CA SER A 691 -1.91 -12.77 26.05
C SER A 691 -2.08 -13.62 24.79
N SER A 692 -1.68 -13.15 23.60
CA SER A 692 -1.81 -13.86 22.32
C SER A 692 -0.69 -14.91 22.17
N PRO A 693 -0.97 -16.23 22.19
CA PRO A 693 0.07 -17.26 22.12
C PRO A 693 0.90 -17.25 20.82
N SER A 694 0.29 -16.83 19.69
CA SER A 694 0.94 -16.71 18.38
C SER A 694 2.12 -15.74 18.36
N VAL A 695 1.99 -14.56 18.99
CA VAL A 695 3.08 -13.58 19.06
C VAL A 695 4.22 -14.20 19.84
N VAL A 696 5.36 -14.40 19.18
CA VAL A 696 6.59 -14.97 19.77
C VAL A 696 7.72 -13.94 19.88
N MET A 697 7.65 -12.86 19.11
CA MET A 697 8.71 -11.86 18.99
C MET A 697 8.11 -10.46 18.87
N TRP A 698 8.74 -9.50 19.55
CA TRP A 698 8.55 -8.06 19.34
C TRP A 698 9.72 -7.53 18.50
N VAL A 699 9.44 -6.74 17.46
CA VAL A 699 10.48 -6.05 16.65
C VAL A 699 10.40 -4.56 16.95
N THR A 700 11.46 -3.97 17.52
CA THR A 700 11.40 -2.62 18.10
C THR A 700 11.81 -1.49 17.15
N PHE A 701 12.48 -1.78 16.02
CA PHE A 701 12.79 -0.85 14.93
C PHE A 701 12.97 -1.59 13.60
N ASN A 702 12.87 -0.88 12.48
CA ASN A 702 13.11 -1.36 11.12
C ASN A 702 13.94 -0.35 10.31
N GLU A 703 14.98 -0.81 9.62
CA GLU A 703 15.76 -0.05 8.61
C GLU A 703 16.19 1.40 9.00
N GLY A 704 16.39 1.66 10.30
CA GLY A 704 16.78 2.99 10.80
C GLY A 704 15.63 4.02 10.86
N TRP A 705 14.39 3.64 10.54
CA TRP A 705 13.27 4.56 10.35
C TRP A 705 12.78 5.13 11.69
N GLY A 706 13.14 6.40 11.95
CA GLY A 706 12.87 7.05 13.23
C GLY A 706 13.61 6.42 14.42
N GLN A 707 14.73 5.73 14.16
CA GLN A 707 15.43 4.91 15.15
C GLN A 707 16.22 5.73 16.19
N TYR A 708 16.26 5.25 17.44
CA TYR A 708 17.05 5.83 18.53
C TYR A 708 17.20 4.87 19.72
N ASP A 709 18.29 5.03 20.49
CA ASP A 709 18.58 4.32 21.75
C ASP A 709 18.28 2.80 21.70
N GLU A 710 18.65 2.12 20.61
CA GLU A 710 18.20 0.77 20.24
C GLU A 710 18.33 -0.23 21.38
N ALA A 711 19.48 -0.20 22.05
CA ALA A 711 19.77 -1.07 23.19
C ALA A 711 18.81 -0.84 24.36
N ARG A 712 18.52 0.43 24.67
CA ARG A 712 17.59 0.83 25.74
C ARG A 712 16.16 0.42 25.39
N ILE A 713 15.73 0.65 24.15
CA ILE A 713 14.36 0.34 23.70
C ILE A 713 14.10 -1.18 23.71
N ALA A 714 15.05 -1.97 23.22
CA ALA A 714 14.95 -3.44 23.22
C ALA A 714 14.99 -4.03 24.65
N ASP A 715 15.90 -3.55 25.51
CA ASP A 715 15.92 -3.93 26.94
C ASP A 715 14.61 -3.50 27.65
N GLN A 716 14.06 -2.34 27.29
CA GLN A 716 12.81 -1.82 27.83
C GLN A 716 11.61 -2.70 27.44
N ALA A 717 11.49 -3.09 26.17
CA ALA A 717 10.48 -4.03 25.69
C ALA A 717 10.61 -5.40 26.39
N LYS A 718 11.84 -5.93 26.50
CA LYS A 718 12.12 -7.20 27.19
C LYS A 718 11.77 -7.16 28.68
N SER A 719 11.87 -5.99 29.33
CA SER A 719 11.47 -5.81 30.72
C SER A 719 9.94 -5.79 30.92
N TRP A 720 9.18 -5.36 29.91
CA TRP A 720 7.72 -5.34 29.93
C TRP A 720 7.12 -6.72 29.64
N ASP A 721 7.70 -7.45 28.68
CA ASP A 721 7.39 -8.86 28.42
C ASP A 721 8.64 -9.74 28.27
N PRO A 722 9.09 -10.39 29.37
CA PRO A 722 10.20 -11.34 29.32
C PRO A 722 9.80 -12.72 28.73
N THR A 723 8.57 -12.91 28.24
CA THR A 723 8.04 -14.21 27.75
C THR A 723 8.03 -14.36 26.23
N ARG A 724 8.59 -13.36 25.53
CA ARG A 724 8.80 -13.30 24.07
C ARG A 724 10.25 -12.97 23.74
N LEU A 725 10.61 -13.17 22.48
CA LEU A 725 11.87 -12.71 21.91
C LEU A 725 11.78 -11.22 21.59
N VAL A 726 12.91 -10.52 21.57
CA VAL A 726 13.02 -9.15 21.07
C VAL A 726 14.04 -9.11 19.95
N ASN A 727 13.62 -8.62 18.79
CA ASN A 727 14.49 -8.16 17.72
C ASN A 727 14.67 -6.65 17.90
N SER A 728 15.89 -6.23 18.21
CA SER A 728 16.17 -4.83 18.59
C SER A 728 16.07 -3.88 17.40
N MET A 729 16.41 -4.37 16.21
CA MET A 729 16.42 -3.64 14.95
C MET A 729 16.45 -4.64 13.78
N SER A 730 15.43 -4.65 12.93
CA SER A 730 15.38 -5.47 11.70
C SER A 730 16.15 -4.81 10.57
N GLY A 731 17.06 -5.56 9.93
CA GLY A 731 17.91 -5.05 8.86
C GLY A 731 19.05 -4.16 9.35
N ILE A 732 19.94 -4.68 10.23
CA ILE A 732 21.04 -3.90 10.82
C ILE A 732 21.97 -3.27 9.77
N ASN A 733 22.04 -3.82 8.56
CA ASN A 733 22.78 -3.30 7.42
C ASN A 733 22.22 -1.98 6.85
N LEU A 734 21.02 -1.59 7.23
CA LEU A 734 20.37 -0.32 6.88
C LEU A 734 20.21 0.62 8.10
N GLY A 735 20.78 0.27 9.25
CA GLY A 735 20.77 1.10 10.46
C GLY A 735 21.94 0.81 11.40
N VAL A 736 21.63 0.53 12.67
CA VAL A 736 22.62 0.27 13.73
C VAL A 736 22.16 -0.90 14.60
N ASP A 737 23.04 -1.87 14.83
CA ASP A 737 22.83 -2.92 15.84
C ASP A 737 23.09 -2.39 17.26
N GLY A 738 22.05 -2.41 18.11
CA GLY A 738 22.16 -2.06 19.53
C GLY A 738 22.93 -3.07 20.38
N GLY A 739 23.27 -4.25 19.86
CA GLY A 739 24.04 -5.28 20.56
C GLY A 739 23.26 -6.03 21.67
N THR A 740 21.93 -5.89 21.70
CA THR A 740 21.01 -6.56 22.65
C THR A 740 19.78 -7.12 21.92
N GLY A 741 18.84 -7.67 22.69
CA GLY A 741 17.74 -8.50 22.22
C GLY A 741 18.13 -9.98 22.16
N ASP A 742 17.22 -10.81 21.66
CA ASP A 742 17.45 -12.24 21.43
C ASP A 742 17.88 -12.53 19.99
N ILE A 743 17.62 -11.60 19.06
CA ILE A 743 17.79 -11.72 17.62
C ILE A 743 18.84 -10.72 17.10
N ILE A 744 19.55 -11.10 16.04
CA ILE A 744 20.33 -10.21 15.19
C ILE A 744 19.94 -10.51 13.72
N ASP A 745 19.73 -9.46 12.94
CA ASP A 745 18.85 -9.49 11.78
C ASP A 745 19.44 -8.70 10.60
N GLU A 746 19.52 -9.33 9.42
CA GLU A 746 20.03 -8.73 8.18
C GLU A 746 18.96 -8.80 7.07
N HIS A 747 18.83 -7.73 6.28
CA HIS A 747 17.95 -7.70 5.10
C HIS A 747 18.77 -7.94 3.82
N GLY A 748 18.30 -8.80 2.92
CA GLY A 748 19.04 -9.15 1.69
C GLY A 748 18.13 -9.29 0.46
N TYR A 749 18.36 -8.47 -0.57
CA TYR A 749 17.56 -8.47 -1.80
C TYR A 749 18.44 -8.71 -3.04
N PRO A 750 18.02 -9.59 -3.99
CA PRO A 750 16.92 -10.55 -3.89
C PRO A 750 17.28 -11.78 -3.03
N SER A 751 18.57 -12.06 -2.85
CA SER A 751 19.09 -13.21 -2.10
C SER A 751 19.10 -12.95 -0.59
N PRO A 752 18.65 -13.91 0.24
CA PRO A 752 18.64 -13.76 1.69
C PRO A 752 20.05 -13.61 2.25
N ALA A 753 20.14 -12.96 3.41
CA ALA A 753 21.39 -12.67 4.09
C ALA A 753 21.37 -13.15 5.55
N LEU A 754 22.53 -13.19 6.19
CA LEU A 754 22.65 -13.29 7.64
C LEU A 754 23.66 -12.24 8.12
N PRO A 755 23.52 -11.72 9.35
CA PRO A 755 24.45 -10.74 9.91
C PRO A 755 25.91 -11.17 9.77
N PRO A 756 26.79 -10.35 9.16
CA PRO A 756 28.16 -10.75 8.82
C PRO A 756 29.07 -10.95 10.04
N ASN A 757 28.66 -10.49 11.23
CA ASN A 757 29.43 -10.59 12.47
C ASN A 757 28.62 -11.24 13.62
N PRO A 758 28.38 -12.56 13.61
CA PRO A 758 27.69 -13.26 14.70
C PRO A 758 28.37 -13.10 16.08
N ASP A 759 27.60 -12.73 17.11
CA ASP A 759 28.11 -12.56 18.48
C ASP A 759 28.17 -13.86 19.32
N GLY A 760 27.67 -14.97 18.75
CA GLY A 760 27.62 -16.28 19.38
C GLY A 760 26.59 -16.42 20.51
N LYS A 761 25.66 -15.47 20.66
CA LYS A 761 24.62 -15.43 21.71
C LYS A 761 23.21 -15.25 21.16
N ARG A 762 23.02 -14.30 20.24
CA ARG A 762 21.73 -14.02 19.59
C ARG A 762 21.49 -14.95 18.41
N ALA A 763 20.22 -15.22 18.12
CA ALA A 763 19.83 -16.03 16.98
C ALA A 763 19.89 -15.20 15.68
N LEU A 764 20.55 -15.74 14.64
CA LEU A 764 20.70 -15.08 13.34
C LEU A 764 19.44 -15.29 12.49
N VAL A 765 18.94 -14.24 11.82
CA VAL A 765 17.81 -14.33 10.87
C VAL A 765 18.05 -13.47 9.61
N SER A 766 17.35 -13.79 8.52
CA SER A 766 17.15 -12.89 7.37
C SER A 766 15.80 -12.19 7.57
N GLY A 767 15.79 -10.97 8.11
CA GLY A 767 14.55 -10.27 8.51
C GLY A 767 13.68 -9.81 7.34
N GLU A 768 14.28 -9.73 6.15
CA GLU A 768 13.66 -9.59 4.84
C GLU A 768 14.52 -10.25 3.74
N TYR A 769 13.87 -10.79 2.71
CA TYR A 769 14.48 -11.15 1.43
C TYR A 769 13.44 -11.31 0.30
N GLY A 770 13.89 -11.51 -0.94
CA GLY A 770 13.01 -11.87 -2.07
C GLY A 770 12.81 -10.71 -3.03
N GLY A 771 11.65 -10.04 -2.97
CA GLY A 771 11.39 -8.87 -3.84
C GLY A 771 11.12 -9.21 -5.32
N LEU A 772 10.75 -10.46 -5.63
CA LEU A 772 10.54 -10.96 -6.99
C LEU A 772 9.26 -10.34 -7.59
N GLY A 773 9.43 -9.27 -8.37
CA GLY A 773 8.36 -8.50 -8.99
C GLY A 773 7.71 -9.26 -10.14
N LEU A 774 6.42 -9.51 -10.03
CA LEU A 774 5.63 -10.08 -11.11
C LEU A 774 4.35 -9.29 -11.31
N ALA A 775 4.37 -8.38 -12.29
CA ALA A 775 3.23 -7.58 -12.71
C ALA A 775 2.16 -8.46 -13.39
N VAL A 776 0.91 -8.37 -12.93
CA VAL A 776 -0.22 -9.12 -13.50
C VAL A 776 -1.24 -8.13 -14.09
N PRO A 777 -1.45 -8.11 -15.43
CA PRO A 777 -2.44 -7.23 -16.07
C PRO A 777 -3.83 -7.37 -15.45
N GLY A 778 -4.48 -6.23 -15.17
CA GLY A 778 -5.78 -6.17 -14.50
C GLY A 778 -5.76 -6.21 -12.96
N HIS A 779 -4.61 -6.53 -12.36
CA HIS A 779 -4.49 -6.80 -10.91
C HIS A 779 -3.35 -6.03 -10.20
N ALA A 780 -2.46 -5.37 -10.94
CA ALA A 780 -1.40 -4.49 -10.43
C ALA A 780 -1.86 -3.03 -10.32
N TRP A 781 -1.25 -2.24 -9.43
CA TRP A 781 -1.52 -0.81 -9.25
C TRP A 781 -0.98 0.04 -10.41
N SER A 782 -1.34 1.33 -10.45
CA SER A 782 -1.02 2.22 -11.58
C SER A 782 0.42 2.74 -11.55
N VAL A 783 0.99 2.93 -10.35
CA VAL A 783 2.42 3.07 -10.08
C VAL A 783 2.95 1.72 -9.62
N GLN A 784 4.19 1.39 -9.97
CA GLN A 784 4.77 0.07 -9.70
C GLN A 784 6.24 0.15 -9.29
N GLN A 785 6.68 -0.86 -8.55
CA GLN A 785 8.04 -1.10 -8.10
C GLN A 785 8.28 -2.61 -7.96
N SER A 786 9.45 -3.05 -8.38
CA SER A 786 10.02 -4.37 -8.09
C SER A 786 11.44 -4.21 -7.54
N TYR A 787 12.03 -5.29 -7.01
CA TYR A 787 13.46 -5.35 -6.72
C TYR A 787 14.20 -6.15 -7.81
N VAL A 788 13.54 -7.19 -8.33
CA VAL A 788 13.95 -7.94 -9.54
C VAL A 788 12.70 -8.37 -10.28
N ASP A 789 12.55 -7.99 -11.55
CA ASP A 789 11.47 -8.52 -12.40
C ASP A 789 11.77 -9.96 -12.85
N VAL A 790 10.71 -10.78 -12.96
CA VAL A 790 10.83 -12.23 -13.24
C VAL A 790 9.80 -12.70 -14.26
N ASP A 791 10.16 -13.72 -15.06
CA ASP A 791 9.27 -14.28 -16.08
C ASP A 791 8.10 -15.04 -15.42
N PRO A 792 6.83 -14.81 -15.84
CA PRO A 792 5.67 -15.51 -15.30
C PRO A 792 5.76 -17.05 -15.37
N SER A 793 6.55 -17.59 -16.30
CA SER A 793 6.76 -19.02 -16.49
C SER A 793 7.85 -19.61 -15.58
N THR A 794 8.80 -18.80 -15.08
CA THR A 794 9.87 -19.24 -14.17
C THR A 794 9.64 -18.87 -12.71
N TYR A 795 8.72 -17.93 -12.41
CA TYR A 795 8.44 -17.39 -11.06
C TYR A 795 8.53 -18.38 -9.89
N THR A 796 7.96 -19.59 -10.03
CA THR A 796 8.01 -20.62 -8.97
C THR A 796 9.42 -21.22 -8.81
N ASP A 797 10.17 -21.39 -9.89
CA ASP A 797 11.53 -21.90 -9.87
C ASP A 797 12.49 -20.84 -9.30
N ASP A 798 12.31 -19.57 -9.65
CA ASP A 798 13.07 -18.44 -9.10
C ASP A 798 12.82 -18.26 -7.59
N TYR A 799 11.57 -18.41 -7.14
CA TYR A 799 11.24 -18.44 -5.72
C TYR A 799 11.95 -19.59 -4.99
N LEU A 800 11.95 -20.79 -5.57
CA LEU A 800 12.57 -21.97 -4.96
C LEU A 800 14.09 -21.86 -4.93
N ALA A 801 14.73 -21.23 -5.92
CA ALA A 801 16.17 -20.95 -5.89
C ALA A 801 16.55 -20.03 -4.70
N ARG A 802 15.75 -18.98 -4.43
CA ARG A 802 15.92 -18.14 -3.23
C ARG A 802 15.65 -18.91 -1.94
N LEU A 803 14.77 -19.92 -1.96
CA LEU A 803 14.49 -20.77 -0.79
C LEU A 803 15.61 -21.78 -0.50
N ASP A 804 16.27 -22.32 -1.53
CA ASP A 804 17.48 -23.14 -1.38
C ASP A 804 18.66 -22.33 -0.81
N GLU A 805 18.73 -21.02 -1.10
CA GLU A 805 19.66 -20.10 -0.44
C GLU A 805 19.32 -19.94 1.06
N VAL A 806 18.04 -19.86 1.44
CA VAL A 806 17.63 -19.89 2.87
C VAL A 806 18.07 -21.19 3.56
N HIS A 807 17.98 -22.36 2.91
CA HIS A 807 18.47 -23.62 3.48
C HIS A 807 19.99 -23.59 3.75
N GLN A 808 20.76 -23.04 2.81
CA GLN A 808 22.21 -22.84 2.99
C GLN A 808 22.55 -21.87 4.15
N LEU A 809 21.67 -20.91 4.45
CA LEU A 809 21.82 -20.02 5.62
C LEU A 809 21.42 -20.72 6.92
N ALA A 810 20.41 -21.60 6.91
CA ALA A 810 20.08 -22.44 8.07
C ALA A 810 21.28 -23.33 8.49
N CYS A 811 22.03 -23.87 7.53
CA CYS A 811 23.29 -24.58 7.78
C CYS A 811 24.39 -23.71 8.42
N LYS A 812 24.33 -22.37 8.29
CA LYS A 812 25.25 -21.42 8.92
C LYS A 812 24.75 -20.90 10.28
N GLY A 813 23.67 -21.48 10.82
CA GLY A 813 23.05 -21.08 12.08
C GLY A 813 21.85 -20.14 11.94
N GLY A 814 21.31 -19.96 10.73
CA GLY A 814 20.07 -19.23 10.50
C GLY A 814 18.86 -19.86 11.20
N ASN A 815 18.04 -19.02 11.84
CA ASN A 815 16.88 -19.41 12.65
C ASN A 815 15.53 -18.98 12.06
N GLY A 816 15.55 -18.14 11.04
CA GLY A 816 14.35 -17.74 10.32
C GLY A 816 14.68 -16.92 9.08
N ALA A 817 13.70 -16.84 8.19
CA ALA A 817 13.74 -16.00 7.01
C ALA A 817 12.33 -15.47 6.71
N VAL A 818 12.27 -14.22 6.27
CA VAL A 818 11.01 -13.51 5.98
C VAL A 818 10.98 -13.11 4.52
N TYR A 819 10.13 -13.73 3.71
CA TYR A 819 9.98 -13.36 2.31
C TYR A 819 9.11 -12.11 2.15
N THR A 820 9.57 -11.11 1.42
CA THR A 820 8.77 -9.95 1.01
C THR A 820 8.10 -10.27 -0.33
N GLN A 821 6.78 -10.50 -0.39
CA GLN A 821 5.75 -10.46 0.68
C GLN A 821 4.52 -11.35 0.39
N ILE A 822 3.54 -11.45 1.31
CA ILE A 822 2.34 -12.29 1.08
C ILE A 822 1.51 -11.82 -0.13
N SER A 823 1.30 -10.52 -0.26
CA SER A 823 0.47 -9.89 -1.31
C SER A 823 1.16 -8.66 -1.88
N ASP A 824 0.88 -8.34 -3.13
CA ASP A 824 1.24 -7.02 -3.69
C ASP A 824 0.57 -5.92 -2.85
N VAL A 825 1.21 -4.76 -2.72
CA VAL A 825 0.67 -3.61 -1.99
C VAL A 825 1.01 -2.32 -2.73
N GLU A 826 -0.01 -1.67 -3.27
CA GLU A 826 0.13 -0.48 -4.13
C GLU A 826 1.26 -0.66 -5.16
N GLY A 827 2.36 0.08 -5.02
CA GLY A 827 3.50 -0.02 -5.92
C GLY A 827 4.19 -1.39 -5.93
N GLU A 828 4.27 -2.09 -4.80
CA GLU A 828 5.12 -3.27 -4.66
C GLU A 828 4.49 -4.54 -5.27
N LEU A 829 5.15 -5.10 -6.29
CA LEU A 829 4.70 -6.27 -7.07
C LEU A 829 5.33 -7.62 -6.68
N ASN A 830 6.01 -7.62 -5.54
CA ASN A 830 6.75 -8.72 -4.93
C ASN A 830 5.87 -9.70 -4.11
N GLY A 831 4.55 -9.59 -4.21
CA GLY A 831 3.60 -10.45 -3.52
C GLY A 831 3.41 -11.83 -4.12
N LEU A 832 3.22 -12.84 -3.27
CA LEU A 832 2.81 -14.19 -3.69
C LEU A 832 1.35 -14.25 -4.19
N VAL A 833 0.52 -13.26 -3.84
CA VAL A 833 -0.82 -13.03 -4.40
C VAL A 833 -0.96 -11.57 -4.86
N THR A 834 -1.87 -11.28 -5.79
CA THR A 834 -2.15 -9.91 -6.22
C THR A 834 -2.81 -9.06 -5.13
N TYR A 835 -2.72 -7.73 -5.22
CA TYR A 835 -3.20 -6.81 -4.17
C TYR A 835 -4.71 -6.99 -3.90
N ASP A 836 -5.48 -7.31 -4.96
CA ASP A 836 -6.91 -7.63 -4.90
C ASP A 836 -7.24 -9.08 -4.47
N ARG A 837 -6.21 -9.87 -4.12
CA ARG A 837 -6.26 -11.29 -3.73
C ARG A 837 -6.93 -12.22 -4.76
N LYS A 838 -7.05 -11.82 -6.04
CA LYS A 838 -7.70 -12.63 -7.10
C LYS A 838 -6.77 -13.62 -7.80
N VAL A 839 -5.47 -13.33 -7.91
CA VAL A 839 -4.49 -14.22 -8.54
C VAL A 839 -3.44 -14.65 -7.53
N VAL A 840 -3.16 -15.95 -7.48
CA VAL A 840 -2.03 -16.53 -6.74
C VAL A 840 -0.93 -16.81 -7.75
N LYS A 841 0.26 -16.22 -7.56
CA LYS A 841 1.34 -16.24 -8.56
C LYS A 841 2.13 -17.57 -8.64
N PRO A 842 2.52 -18.21 -7.51
CA PRO A 842 3.31 -19.44 -7.54
C PRO A 842 2.47 -20.73 -7.52
N ASP A 843 3.06 -21.87 -7.88
CA ASP A 843 2.48 -23.18 -7.55
C ASP A 843 2.56 -23.44 -6.03
N VAL A 844 1.44 -23.19 -5.36
CA VAL A 844 1.23 -23.39 -3.92
C VAL A 844 1.63 -24.80 -3.46
N LYS A 845 1.47 -25.85 -4.28
CA LYS A 845 1.86 -27.22 -3.89
C LYS A 845 3.37 -27.39 -3.85
N ARG A 846 4.09 -26.78 -4.80
CA ARG A 846 5.56 -26.81 -4.86
C ARG A 846 6.15 -26.02 -3.70
N LEU A 847 5.65 -24.79 -3.46
CA LEU A 847 6.02 -23.98 -2.30
C LEU A 847 5.74 -24.72 -0.99
N LYS A 848 4.54 -25.29 -0.80
CA LYS A 848 4.21 -26.02 0.43
C LYS A 848 5.15 -27.19 0.67
N ALA A 849 5.48 -27.97 -0.37
CA ALA A 849 6.40 -29.09 -0.24
C ALA A 849 7.81 -28.63 0.18
N ALA A 850 8.32 -27.57 -0.45
CA ALA A 850 9.64 -27.02 -0.16
C ALA A 850 9.72 -26.37 1.24
N HIS A 851 8.75 -25.53 1.60
CA HIS A 851 8.65 -24.96 2.96
C HIS A 851 8.53 -26.04 4.03
N THR A 852 7.72 -27.08 3.82
CA THR A 852 7.59 -28.19 4.78
C THR A 852 8.92 -28.92 4.97
N ALA A 853 9.67 -29.15 3.87
CA ALA A 853 10.99 -29.78 3.93
C ALA A 853 12.02 -28.89 4.65
N LEU A 854 12.12 -27.62 4.26
CA LEU A 854 12.98 -26.62 4.90
C LEU A 854 12.70 -26.50 6.39
N ILE A 855 11.45 -26.26 6.79
CA ILE A 855 11.07 -26.07 8.20
C ILE A 855 11.36 -27.33 9.01
N HIS A 856 11.05 -28.52 8.49
CA HIS A 856 11.33 -29.78 9.18
C HIS A 856 12.83 -29.99 9.42
N ASP A 857 13.66 -29.73 8.42
CA ASP A 857 15.11 -29.95 8.49
C ASP A 857 15.84 -28.83 9.27
N ALA A 858 15.54 -27.57 8.97
CA ALA A 858 16.09 -26.42 9.66
C ALA A 858 15.62 -26.28 11.12
N SER A 859 14.59 -27.02 11.54
CA SER A 859 14.19 -27.16 12.96
C SER A 859 14.91 -28.31 13.70
N GLN A 860 15.86 -29.01 13.06
CA GLN A 860 16.69 -30.00 13.76
C GLN A 860 17.81 -29.32 14.58
N PRO A 861 18.34 -30.01 15.62
CA PRO A 861 19.56 -29.58 16.33
C PRO A 861 20.81 -29.46 15.43
N THR A 862 20.80 -30.18 14.31
CA THR A 862 21.76 -30.08 13.20
C THR A 862 20.98 -30.43 11.93
N PRO A 863 20.77 -29.49 10.99
CA PRO A 863 20.06 -29.77 9.73
C PRO A 863 20.86 -30.73 8.84
N ALA A 864 20.18 -31.44 7.93
CA ALA A 864 20.79 -32.46 7.09
C ALA A 864 21.51 -31.85 5.88
N GLY A 865 22.63 -32.46 5.49
CA GLY A 865 23.43 -32.03 4.32
C GLY A 865 24.35 -30.83 4.58
N CYS A 866 24.31 -30.21 5.76
CA CYS A 866 25.29 -29.21 6.17
C CYS A 866 26.70 -29.82 6.28
N PRO A 867 27.76 -29.11 5.85
CA PRO A 867 29.15 -29.59 5.83
C PRO A 867 29.86 -29.54 7.20
#